data_AF-A0A1V6EYD0-F1
#
_entry.id   AF-A0A1V6EYD0-F1
#
_cell.length_a   1.000
_cell.length_b   1.000
_cell.length_c   1.000
_cell.angle_alpha   90.00
_cell.angle_beta   90.00
_cell.angle_gamma   90.00
#
_symmetry.space_group_name_H-M   'P 1'
#
loop_
_entity.id
_entity.type
_entity.pdbx_description
1 polymer ?
#
loop_
_entity_poly.entity_id
_entity_poly.type
_entity_poly.pdbx_seq_one_letter_code
_entity_poly.pdbx_strand_id
1 'polypeptide(L)'
;MHNRLTLHKCREMKWEKALRHFPLWLFVLAGLLAGQKLASALEAGAAKTDITAPVGTPLSGYGARMGRDSTGVHDPIWSRALYLDDGQTRLFWVSVDLVAINPELRARVLELAPAAVPRENILLTATHTHNGQGGLSRHIIMRFITGRFMPDVLEKTAAGIAASMQSAYEKRRRAALGYAVGSHQGLSANRRYKDGPIEEQVGVILVEDADGNPISIMTHFTGHPTSIDDPDTFLFSADYPGYYYLEMETLMGPECVPIFLNGAEGNQTIGNPENKDGWERTESVGRLLARRAHEIAQEVSYGETTLSLTRSTVPLPQTLATTLLPAEVELYSLEINDLLVSFFPGEPCVELGLNLRNLALARGYAAHFSVGLSNNYLLYFVPRHLYGDLTYESSMTFFGPGIEDWFYEHFQEMMRRPELETTPTAGAERATITEKEIEGGRLISVSGAPRQAGKLRGELFAADIQRLYRERVVAQVEQGDWVPDSGLWGFLPGFINVPALALPILGMGSRNLLKGLSSDLLLEMEGMAEGAGLPFDGLWLLQNAPLYNDFPDKSPLYAAPICTMFAVTGERAGAEGIMVGRNLDWALQEEAVVTRVRPETGHTFVQAGFPWNAGLFTAMNGDGLVVCMERLRPCTEALPEKSPPEFILRDLIQRANSFTEAVDALKALDHIRDVHVLVAGFDKDKPRAVVVELGAKPVVREEEFGILLGVTPDNAAAPETTRTRYATLKQHLDSQPEEWREDLQQLLTGGGLPASEGIQHIWNSQTRHSAVILPATRTLYIAFPSDSGVAGRFTAVTVAGEES
;
A
#
# COMPACT_ATOMS: atom_id res chain seq x y z
N MET A 1 -28.16 92.85 5.83
CA MET A 1 -29.31 93.67 6.29
C MET A 1 -29.43 93.55 7.81
N HIS A 2 -30.28 94.35 8.47
CA HIS A 2 -30.68 94.20 9.89
C HIS A 2 -31.37 92.82 10.14
N ASN A 3 -31.56 92.26 11.34
CA ASN A 3 -31.32 92.62 12.76
C ASN A 3 -31.23 91.29 13.59
N ARG A 4 -31.20 91.14 14.94
CA ARG A 4 -31.28 91.98 16.17
C ARG A 4 -30.72 91.14 17.36
N LEU A 5 -30.17 91.78 18.43
CA LEU A 5 -29.94 91.20 19.80
C LEU A 5 -28.90 90.04 19.87
N THR A 6 -28.07 89.79 20.90
CA THR A 6 -27.67 90.42 22.20
C THR A 6 -26.32 89.77 22.64
N LEU A 7 -25.59 90.07 23.72
CA LEU A 7 -25.78 90.95 24.89
C LEU A 7 -24.44 91.66 25.24
N HIS A 8 -23.73 91.28 26.32
CA HIS A 8 -22.35 91.63 26.70
C HIS A 8 -21.61 90.35 27.09
N LYS A 9 -20.33 90.11 26.73
CA LYS A 9 -19.08 90.86 27.02
C LYS A 9 -18.73 90.94 28.52
N CYS A 10 -17.91 89.99 28.96
CA CYS A 10 -16.75 90.30 29.82
C CYS A 10 -15.55 89.45 29.34
N ARG A 11 -14.32 89.87 29.64
CA ARG A 11 -13.09 89.30 29.03
C ARG A 11 -12.26 88.53 30.05
N GLU A 12 -11.49 87.57 29.56
CA GLU A 12 -10.70 86.59 30.33
C GLU A 12 -9.67 87.23 31.28
N MET A 13 -9.37 86.56 32.40
CA MET A 13 -8.03 85.94 32.53
C MET A 13 -7.97 84.75 33.51
N LYS A 14 -7.70 83.56 32.94
CA LYS A 14 -6.95 82.39 33.45
C LYS A 14 -6.97 82.04 34.95
N TRP A 15 -7.51 80.85 35.24
CA TRP A 15 -6.95 79.89 36.23
C TRP A 15 -6.91 78.48 35.62
N GLU A 16 -5.83 78.15 34.90
CA GLU A 16 -5.57 76.79 34.42
C GLU A 16 -4.57 76.08 35.34
N LYS A 17 -5.07 75.15 36.19
CA LYS A 17 -4.38 73.95 36.77
C LYS A 17 -5.20 73.38 37.94
N ALA A 18 -5.98 72.33 37.70
CA ALA A 18 -6.49 71.41 38.74
C ALA A 18 -7.25 70.19 38.16
N LEU A 19 -8.23 70.42 37.28
CA LEU A 19 -9.33 69.48 37.04
C LEU A 19 -9.38 68.91 35.61
N ARG A 20 -8.33 68.23 35.14
CA ARG A 20 -8.30 67.70 33.75
C ARG A 20 -7.75 66.29 33.51
N HIS A 21 -7.43 65.51 34.54
CA HIS A 21 -6.84 64.17 34.38
C HIS A 21 -7.65 62.99 34.93
N PHE A 22 -8.70 63.20 35.74
CA PHE A 22 -9.39 62.08 36.39
C PHE A 22 -10.16 61.09 35.46
N PRO A 23 -10.81 61.50 34.34
CA PRO A 23 -11.54 60.54 33.52
C PRO A 23 -10.66 59.76 32.53
N LEU A 24 -9.44 60.22 32.23
CA LEU A 24 -8.61 59.65 31.17
C LEU A 24 -7.92 58.35 31.61
N TRP A 25 -7.48 58.27 32.87
CA TRP A 25 -6.80 57.09 33.41
C TRP A 25 -7.73 55.87 33.53
N LEU A 26 -9.03 56.09 33.80
CA LEU A 26 -10.04 55.01 33.82
C LEU A 26 -10.24 54.38 32.44
N PHE A 27 -10.28 55.19 31.37
CA PHE A 27 -10.37 54.67 30.00
C PHE A 27 -9.07 53.98 29.53
N VAL A 28 -7.90 54.44 29.97
CA VAL A 28 -6.62 53.79 29.66
C VAL A 28 -6.46 52.45 30.39
N LEU A 29 -6.86 52.36 31.67
CA LEU A 29 -6.90 51.08 32.38
C LEU A 29 -7.91 50.09 31.76
N ALA A 30 -9.11 50.56 31.40
CA ALA A 30 -10.10 49.74 30.73
C ALA A 30 -9.60 49.23 29.36
N GLY A 31 -8.92 50.08 28.58
CA GLY A 31 -8.32 49.70 27.30
C GLY A 31 -7.18 48.68 27.43
N LEU A 32 -6.34 48.79 28.46
CA LEU A 32 -5.27 47.84 28.74
C LEU A 32 -5.80 46.47 29.21
N LEU A 33 -6.90 46.44 29.97
CA LEU A 33 -7.55 45.21 30.41
C LEU A 33 -8.41 44.53 29.32
N ALA A 34 -8.90 45.28 28.33
CA ALA A 34 -9.72 44.75 27.24
C ALA A 34 -8.93 44.06 26.11
N GLY A 35 -7.59 44.15 26.12
CA GLY A 35 -6.73 43.66 25.04
C GLY A 35 -5.91 42.40 25.37
N GLN A 36 -5.78 42.03 26.64
CA GLN A 36 -5.10 40.77 27.01
C GLN A 36 -6.09 39.61 26.91
N LYS A 37 -5.88 38.70 25.95
CA LYS A 37 -6.17 37.28 26.22
C LYS A 37 -5.38 36.94 27.48
N LEU A 38 -6.05 36.63 28.59
CA LEU A 38 -5.38 35.86 29.63
C LEU A 38 -5.05 34.50 28.99
N ALA A 39 -3.77 34.13 28.96
CA ALA A 39 -3.40 32.74 28.78
C ALA A 39 -4.08 31.95 29.89
N SER A 40 -4.89 30.96 29.53
CA SER A 40 -5.42 30.06 30.55
C SER A 40 -4.25 29.24 31.07
N ALA A 41 -4.18 29.05 32.39
CA ALA A 41 -3.40 27.93 32.89
C ALA A 41 -4.05 26.65 32.34
N LEU A 42 -3.23 25.71 31.87
CA LEU A 42 -3.69 24.39 31.45
C LEU A 42 -4.50 23.76 32.59
N GLU A 43 -5.73 23.31 32.33
CA GLU A 43 -6.41 22.38 33.23
C GLU A 43 -6.21 20.95 32.72
N ALA A 44 -5.79 20.05 33.60
CA ALA A 44 -5.67 18.64 33.31
C ALA A 44 -6.16 17.78 34.48
N GLY A 45 -6.68 16.60 34.17
CA GLY A 45 -7.16 15.64 35.16
C GLY A 45 -7.21 14.25 34.56
N ALA A 46 -6.94 13.22 35.37
CA ALA A 46 -6.89 11.85 34.89
C ALA A 46 -7.60 10.88 35.83
N ALA A 47 -8.13 9.79 35.27
CA ALA A 47 -8.79 8.72 36.00
C ALA A 47 -8.69 7.38 35.26
N LYS A 48 -8.83 6.28 36.01
CA LYS A 48 -9.00 4.94 35.46
C LYS A 48 -10.31 4.30 35.93
N THR A 49 -10.87 3.41 35.11
CA THR A 49 -12.08 2.65 35.40
C THR A 49 -11.91 1.22 34.91
N ASP A 50 -12.25 0.25 35.76
CA ASP A 50 -12.28 -1.17 35.41
C ASP A 50 -13.41 -1.42 34.40
N ILE A 51 -13.08 -2.03 33.26
CA ILE A 51 -13.99 -2.39 32.18
C ILE A 51 -14.00 -3.91 31.91
N THR A 52 -13.43 -4.72 32.81
CA THR A 52 -13.29 -6.18 32.66
C THR A 52 -14.64 -6.84 32.40
N ALA A 53 -14.77 -7.53 31.27
CA ALA A 53 -15.97 -8.29 30.96
C ALA A 53 -16.12 -9.54 31.87
N PRO A 54 -17.35 -10.02 32.11
CA PRO A 54 -17.54 -11.27 32.84
C PRO A 54 -16.85 -12.45 32.15
N VAL A 55 -16.22 -13.33 32.92
CA VAL A 55 -15.68 -14.61 32.45
C VAL A 55 -16.77 -15.40 31.71
N GLY A 56 -16.41 -16.03 30.60
CA GLY A 56 -17.38 -16.57 29.65
C GLY A 56 -17.77 -15.58 28.54
N THR A 57 -17.15 -14.39 28.48
CA THR A 57 -17.21 -13.48 27.31
C THR A 57 -16.04 -13.83 26.35
N PRO A 58 -16.19 -13.72 25.02
CA PRO A 58 -15.09 -13.92 24.07
C PRO A 58 -13.88 -13.05 24.37
N LEU A 59 -12.68 -13.54 24.04
CA LEU A 59 -11.51 -12.69 23.84
C LEU A 59 -11.44 -12.23 22.38
N SER A 60 -10.54 -11.28 22.08
CA SER A 60 -10.34 -10.77 20.72
C SER A 60 -8.86 -10.76 20.31
N GLY A 61 -8.57 -10.82 19.01
CA GLY A 61 -7.21 -10.74 18.45
C GLY A 61 -6.75 -12.04 17.77
N TYR A 62 -6.43 -13.08 18.54
CA TYR A 62 -6.03 -14.37 17.96
C TYR A 62 -7.20 -15.08 17.22
N GLY A 63 -7.21 -15.01 15.89
CA GLY A 63 -8.17 -15.74 15.04
C GLY A 63 -8.16 -17.26 15.26
N ALA A 64 -7.03 -17.83 15.72
CA ALA A 64 -6.91 -19.23 16.12
C ALA A 64 -7.84 -19.64 17.29
N ARG A 65 -8.30 -18.68 18.12
CA ARG A 65 -9.33 -18.94 19.13
C ARG A 65 -10.72 -19.21 18.52
N MET A 66 -10.96 -18.85 17.26
CA MET A 66 -12.26 -18.93 16.58
C MET A 66 -13.41 -18.32 17.42
N GLY A 67 -13.15 -17.19 18.09
CA GLY A 67 -14.15 -16.50 18.91
C GLY A 67 -14.53 -17.17 20.24
N ARG A 68 -13.70 -18.10 20.75
CA ARG A 68 -13.88 -18.77 22.05
C ARG A 68 -13.87 -17.80 23.25
N ASP A 69 -14.57 -18.24 24.29
CA ASP A 69 -14.76 -17.53 25.55
C ASP A 69 -13.55 -17.59 26.49
N SER A 70 -13.44 -16.57 27.34
CA SER A 70 -12.52 -16.50 28.49
C SER A 70 -12.84 -17.54 29.55
N THR A 71 -11.78 -18.08 30.17
CA THR A 71 -11.83 -19.06 31.26
C THR A 71 -11.54 -18.45 32.64
N GLY A 72 -10.98 -17.24 32.68
CA GLY A 72 -10.66 -16.53 33.93
C GLY A 72 -10.19 -15.10 33.70
N VAL A 73 -9.68 -14.48 34.76
CA VAL A 73 -9.02 -13.16 34.76
C VAL A 73 -7.67 -13.36 35.43
N HIS A 74 -6.59 -12.92 34.78
CA HIS A 74 -5.26 -12.81 35.38
C HIS A 74 -5.11 -11.43 36.05
N ASP A 75 -5.39 -10.37 35.29
CA ASP A 75 -5.39 -8.98 35.75
C ASP A 75 -6.53 -8.18 35.07
N PRO A 76 -7.01 -7.07 35.69
CA PRO A 76 -8.19 -6.37 35.19
C PRO A 76 -7.90 -5.55 33.93
N ILE A 77 -8.90 -5.45 33.06
CA ILE A 77 -8.92 -4.63 31.86
C ILE A 77 -9.42 -3.23 32.22
N TRP A 78 -8.71 -2.16 31.83
CA TRP A 78 -9.08 -0.79 32.19
C TRP A 78 -9.35 0.11 30.99
N SER A 79 -10.12 1.17 31.25
CA SER A 79 -10.06 2.43 30.51
C SER A 79 -9.32 3.46 31.36
N ARG A 80 -8.37 4.19 30.76
CA ARG A 80 -7.60 5.27 31.40
C ARG A 80 -7.73 6.55 30.58
N ALA A 81 -8.29 7.59 31.17
CA ALA A 81 -8.59 8.85 30.50
C ALA A 81 -7.79 10.01 31.09
N LEU A 82 -7.32 10.88 30.21
CA LEU A 82 -6.73 12.18 30.49
C LEU A 82 -7.60 13.27 29.83
N TYR A 83 -8.03 14.26 30.62
CA TYR A 83 -8.61 15.52 30.14
C TYR A 83 -7.51 16.57 30.01
N LEU A 84 -7.54 17.36 28.93
CA LEU A 84 -6.65 18.51 28.72
C LEU A 84 -7.43 19.73 28.20
N ASP A 85 -7.07 20.93 28.67
CA ASP A 85 -7.69 22.21 28.34
C ASP A 85 -6.69 23.38 28.44
N ASP A 86 -6.22 23.90 27.30
CA ASP A 86 -5.34 25.09 27.24
C ASP A 86 -6.13 26.42 27.19
N GLY A 87 -7.45 26.38 27.40
CA GLY A 87 -8.38 27.50 27.25
C GLY A 87 -8.80 27.79 25.80
N GLN A 88 -8.22 27.10 24.80
CA GLN A 88 -8.60 27.21 23.38
C GLN A 88 -9.05 25.85 22.83
N THR A 89 -8.27 24.80 23.08
CA THR A 89 -8.52 23.40 22.72
C THR A 89 -8.78 22.59 23.98
N ARG A 90 -9.91 21.89 23.98
CA ARG A 90 -10.33 20.95 25.03
C ARG A 90 -10.47 19.56 24.47
N LEU A 91 -9.85 18.54 25.06
CA LEU A 91 -9.93 17.16 24.59
C LEU A 91 -9.93 16.12 25.71
N PHE A 92 -10.43 14.92 25.39
CA PHE A 92 -10.10 13.70 26.11
C PHE A 92 -9.15 12.86 25.26
N TRP A 93 -8.12 12.31 25.91
CA TRP A 93 -7.31 11.23 25.37
C TRP A 93 -7.47 10.02 26.29
N VAL A 94 -8.03 8.94 25.75
CA VAL A 94 -8.34 7.71 26.49
C VAL A 94 -7.62 6.54 25.86
N SER A 95 -6.84 5.79 26.64
CA SER A 95 -6.35 4.48 26.23
C SER A 95 -7.13 3.38 26.94
N VAL A 96 -7.43 2.29 26.23
CA VAL A 96 -8.16 1.13 26.75
C VAL A 96 -7.38 -0.16 26.54
N ASP A 97 -7.42 -1.05 27.52
CA ASP A 97 -6.74 -2.35 27.48
C ASP A 97 -7.52 -3.37 26.60
N LEU A 98 -7.81 -3.00 25.35
CA LEU A 98 -8.51 -3.82 24.36
C LEU A 98 -7.64 -4.07 23.13
N VAL A 99 -8.09 -4.94 22.23
CA VAL A 99 -7.40 -5.16 20.95
C VAL A 99 -7.50 -3.91 20.03
N ALA A 100 -8.63 -3.22 19.97
CA ALA A 100 -8.84 -2.10 19.05
C ALA A 100 -10.11 -1.29 19.38
N ILE A 101 -10.20 -0.08 18.83
CA ILE A 101 -11.43 0.74 18.83
C ILE A 101 -12.25 0.43 17.58
N ASN A 102 -13.22 -0.48 17.68
CA ASN A 102 -14.14 -0.76 16.57
C ASN A 102 -15.24 0.32 16.43
N PRO A 103 -15.82 0.52 15.23
CA PRO A 103 -16.82 1.57 14.99
C PRO A 103 -18.02 1.54 15.94
N GLU A 104 -18.54 0.35 16.29
CA GLU A 104 -19.68 0.23 17.21
C GLU A 104 -19.33 0.66 18.64
N LEU A 105 -18.09 0.43 19.10
CA LEU A 105 -17.61 0.92 20.39
C LEU A 105 -17.41 2.44 20.35
N ARG A 106 -16.75 2.99 19.32
CA ARG A 106 -16.57 4.45 19.20
C ARG A 106 -17.92 5.16 19.16
N ALA A 107 -18.87 4.72 18.34
CA ALA A 107 -20.20 5.30 18.27
C ALA A 107 -20.87 5.34 19.65
N ARG A 108 -20.88 4.22 20.38
CA ARG A 108 -21.53 4.15 21.69
C ARG A 108 -20.80 4.95 22.78
N VAL A 109 -19.47 5.02 22.73
CA VAL A 109 -18.69 5.90 23.61
C VAL A 109 -19.01 7.37 23.35
N LEU A 110 -19.09 7.81 22.08
CA LEU A 110 -19.41 9.20 21.73
C LEU A 110 -20.86 9.58 22.06
N GLU A 111 -21.80 8.63 22.13
CA GLU A 111 -23.15 8.85 22.65
C GLU A 111 -23.17 9.07 24.17
N LEU A 112 -22.35 8.32 24.92
CA LEU A 112 -22.28 8.34 26.39
C LEU A 112 -21.28 9.36 26.97
N ALA A 113 -20.37 9.89 26.14
CA ALA A 113 -19.30 10.77 26.57
C ALA A 113 -19.81 12.08 27.22
N PRO A 114 -19.11 12.60 28.24
CA PRO A 114 -19.52 13.83 28.91
C PRO A 114 -19.30 15.05 28.00
N ALA A 115 -20.28 15.96 28.00
CA ALA A 115 -20.32 17.15 27.14
C ALA A 115 -19.31 18.27 27.52
N ALA A 116 -18.20 17.92 28.17
CA ALA A 116 -17.11 18.84 28.52
C ALA A 116 -16.29 19.27 27.29
N VAL A 117 -16.21 18.40 26.28
CA VAL A 117 -15.44 18.58 25.05
C VAL A 117 -16.32 18.32 23.80
N PRO A 118 -15.98 18.86 22.63
CA PRO A 118 -16.56 18.43 21.35
C PRO A 118 -16.32 16.92 21.10
N ARG A 119 -17.24 16.22 20.43
CA ARG A 119 -17.13 14.76 20.21
C ARG A 119 -15.93 14.38 19.33
N GLU A 120 -15.59 15.24 18.40
CA GLU A 120 -14.39 15.17 17.59
C GLU A 120 -13.10 15.33 18.42
N ASN A 121 -13.17 15.94 19.60
CA ASN A 121 -12.02 16.08 20.50
C ASN A 121 -11.94 14.90 21.50
N ILE A 122 -12.43 13.73 21.13
CA ILE A 122 -12.34 12.49 21.90
C ILE A 122 -11.47 11.49 21.13
N LEU A 123 -10.21 11.43 21.56
CA LEU A 123 -9.20 10.50 21.08
C LEU A 123 -9.32 9.20 21.90
N LEU A 124 -9.66 8.11 21.23
CA LEU A 124 -9.72 6.77 21.80
C LEU A 124 -8.59 5.94 21.18
N THR A 125 -7.70 5.39 22.01
CA THR A 125 -6.59 4.53 21.60
C THR A 125 -6.72 3.17 22.30
N ALA A 126 -6.20 2.11 21.69
CA ALA A 126 -6.14 0.78 22.32
C ALA A 126 -4.69 0.40 22.63
N THR A 127 -4.45 -0.38 23.69
CA THR A 127 -3.11 -0.95 23.93
C THR A 127 -2.76 -2.05 22.94
N HIS A 128 -3.77 -2.68 22.33
CA HIS A 128 -3.70 -3.88 21.51
C HIS A 128 -3.48 -5.20 22.27
N THR A 129 -3.88 -5.31 23.55
CA THR A 129 -3.86 -6.64 24.20
C THR A 129 -4.79 -7.61 23.48
N HIS A 130 -4.23 -8.75 23.05
CA HIS A 130 -5.00 -9.89 22.54
C HIS A 130 -5.73 -10.66 23.66
N ASN A 131 -5.61 -10.22 24.91
CA ASN A 131 -6.31 -10.78 26.06
C ASN A 131 -7.34 -9.82 26.69
N GLY A 132 -7.76 -8.78 25.95
CA GLY A 132 -8.96 -7.98 26.26
C GLY A 132 -10.27 -8.61 25.74
N GLN A 133 -11.42 -8.06 26.13
CA GLN A 133 -12.72 -8.61 25.68
C GLN A 133 -13.02 -8.39 24.19
N GLY A 134 -13.63 -9.41 23.60
CA GLY A 134 -14.32 -9.36 22.32
C GLY A 134 -15.82 -9.11 22.46
N GLY A 135 -16.57 -9.57 21.46
CA GLY A 135 -18.02 -9.42 21.36
C GLY A 135 -18.52 -7.99 21.06
N LEU A 136 -17.61 -7.06 20.75
CA LEU A 136 -17.91 -5.64 20.53
C LEU A 136 -18.38 -5.32 19.11
N SER A 137 -18.07 -6.15 18.11
CA SER A 137 -18.48 -5.92 16.71
C SER A 137 -19.66 -6.77 16.26
N ARG A 138 -20.56 -6.15 15.50
CA ARG A 138 -21.68 -6.75 14.80
C ARG A 138 -21.25 -7.35 13.46
N HIS A 139 -20.11 -6.95 12.89
CA HIS A 139 -19.67 -7.41 11.56
C HIS A 139 -19.36 -8.91 11.57
N ILE A 140 -20.02 -9.69 10.70
CA ILE A 140 -20.01 -11.16 10.81
C ILE A 140 -18.64 -11.79 10.53
N ILE A 141 -17.82 -11.20 9.65
CA ILE A 141 -16.47 -11.70 9.36
C ILE A 141 -15.55 -11.42 10.56
N MET A 142 -15.66 -10.25 11.18
CA MET A 142 -14.88 -9.91 12.37
C MET A 142 -15.18 -10.84 13.56
N ARG A 143 -16.37 -11.47 13.63
CA ARG A 143 -16.70 -12.42 14.71
C ARG A 143 -15.86 -13.70 14.74
N PHE A 144 -15.14 -14.05 13.67
CA PHE A 144 -14.14 -15.13 13.74
C PHE A 144 -12.95 -14.76 14.64
N ILE A 145 -12.61 -13.48 14.71
CA ILE A 145 -11.52 -12.92 15.52
C ILE A 145 -12.03 -12.38 16.87
N THR A 146 -13.19 -11.71 16.87
CA THR A 146 -13.76 -11.02 18.04
C THR A 146 -14.79 -11.86 18.81
N GLY A 147 -15.19 -13.03 18.31
CA GLY A 147 -16.27 -13.84 18.87
C GLY A 147 -17.68 -13.26 18.69
N ARG A 148 -18.66 -13.90 19.35
CA ARG A 148 -20.08 -13.56 19.23
C ARG A 148 -20.36 -12.12 19.72
N PHE A 149 -21.19 -11.38 18.99
CA PHE A 149 -21.62 -10.04 19.41
C PHE A 149 -22.43 -10.12 20.72
N MET A 150 -22.06 -9.31 21.72
CA MET A 150 -22.69 -9.25 23.03
C MET A 150 -23.03 -7.79 23.38
N PRO A 151 -24.28 -7.33 23.15
CA PRO A 151 -24.64 -5.92 23.31
C PRO A 151 -24.44 -5.41 24.74
N ASP A 152 -24.68 -6.25 25.75
CA ASP A 152 -24.46 -5.91 27.17
C ASP A 152 -22.98 -5.68 27.51
N VAL A 153 -22.06 -6.31 26.77
CA VAL A 153 -20.61 -6.12 26.93
C VAL A 153 -20.19 -4.83 26.24
N LEU A 154 -20.71 -4.55 25.04
CA LEU A 154 -20.53 -3.28 24.35
C LEU A 154 -21.00 -2.10 25.22
N GLU A 155 -22.21 -2.20 25.77
CA GLU A 155 -22.82 -1.17 26.63
C GLU A 155 -21.99 -0.90 27.88
N LYS A 156 -21.60 -1.96 28.62
CA LYS A 156 -20.78 -1.83 29.84
C LYS A 156 -19.38 -1.28 29.54
N THR A 157 -18.75 -1.73 28.47
CA THR A 157 -17.43 -1.25 28.04
C THR A 157 -17.50 0.24 27.69
N ALA A 158 -18.50 0.66 26.89
CA ALA A 158 -18.69 2.06 26.52
C ALA A 158 -19.04 2.95 27.73
N ALA A 159 -19.88 2.47 28.66
CA ALA A 159 -20.23 3.18 29.88
C ALA A 159 -19.03 3.33 30.84
N GLY A 160 -18.18 2.30 30.97
CA GLY A 160 -16.95 2.39 31.76
C GLY A 160 -15.93 3.37 31.17
N ILE A 161 -15.79 3.39 29.84
CA ILE A 161 -14.99 4.39 29.12
C ILE A 161 -15.52 5.81 29.39
N ALA A 162 -16.84 6.02 29.27
CA ALA A 162 -17.46 7.31 29.57
C ALA A 162 -17.31 7.73 31.05
N ALA A 163 -17.38 6.77 31.98
CA ALA A 163 -17.14 7.02 33.40
C ALA A 163 -15.70 7.45 33.69
N SER A 164 -14.70 6.89 32.99
CA SER A 164 -13.30 7.31 33.12
C SER A 164 -13.10 8.76 32.66
N MET A 165 -13.71 9.15 31.52
CA MET A 165 -13.70 10.54 31.04
C MET A 165 -14.39 11.50 32.02
N GLN A 166 -15.56 11.14 32.55
CA GLN A 166 -16.26 11.98 33.54
C GLN A 166 -15.41 12.18 34.81
N SER A 167 -14.81 11.10 35.32
CA SER A 167 -13.95 11.14 36.51
C SER A 167 -12.66 11.95 36.27
N ALA A 168 -12.07 11.87 35.07
CA ALA A 168 -10.92 12.68 34.67
C ALA A 168 -11.27 14.18 34.64
N TYR A 169 -12.44 14.54 34.11
CA TYR A 169 -12.94 15.91 34.07
C TYR A 169 -13.31 16.47 35.47
N GLU A 170 -13.84 15.63 36.35
CA GLU A 170 -14.13 15.99 37.76
C GLU A 170 -12.85 16.17 38.58
N LYS A 171 -11.80 15.37 38.33
CA LYS A 171 -10.47 15.48 38.96
C LYS A 171 -9.59 16.59 38.39
N ARG A 172 -10.03 17.33 37.37
CA ARG A 172 -9.18 18.31 36.68
C ARG A 172 -8.76 19.47 37.60
N ARG A 173 -7.52 19.90 37.45
CA ARG A 173 -6.89 20.99 38.20
C ARG A 173 -5.85 21.68 37.32
N ARG A 174 -5.34 22.84 37.79
CA ARG A 174 -4.26 23.54 37.10
C ARG A 174 -3.03 22.64 37.01
N ALA A 175 -2.46 22.58 35.81
CA ALA A 175 -1.40 21.66 35.46
C ALA A 175 -0.29 22.32 34.64
N ALA A 176 0.83 21.63 34.54
CA ALA A 176 1.83 21.79 33.50
C ALA A 176 1.93 20.48 32.71
N LEU A 177 2.19 20.57 31.41
CA LEU A 177 2.46 19.42 30.55
C LEU A 177 3.78 19.64 29.83
N GLY A 178 4.64 18.64 29.90
CA GLY A 178 5.87 18.54 29.14
C GLY A 178 5.99 17.16 28.50
N TYR A 179 6.98 17.00 27.62
CA TYR A 179 7.33 15.70 27.06
C TYR A 179 8.85 15.50 27.04
N ALA A 180 9.27 14.25 26.91
CA ALA A 180 10.65 13.84 26.73
C ALA A 180 10.72 12.63 25.79
N VAL A 181 11.91 12.37 25.24
CA VAL A 181 12.15 11.30 24.28
C VAL A 181 13.48 10.64 24.60
N GLY A 182 13.47 9.33 24.79
CA GLY A 182 14.69 8.52 24.90
C GLY A 182 14.60 7.27 24.04
N SER A 183 15.60 6.40 24.14
CA SER A 183 15.59 5.07 23.54
C SER A 183 15.54 3.95 24.58
N HIS A 184 15.07 2.77 24.17
CA HIS A 184 15.26 1.51 24.89
C HIS A 184 16.36 0.66 24.22
N GLN A 185 16.68 -0.50 24.80
CA GLN A 185 17.47 -1.53 24.15
C GLN A 185 16.81 -2.90 24.38
N GLY A 186 16.48 -3.60 23.29
CA GLY A 186 15.98 -4.98 23.33
C GLY A 186 14.58 -5.18 23.94
N LEU A 187 13.79 -4.12 24.18
CA LEU A 187 12.39 -4.26 24.63
C LEU A 187 11.42 -4.56 23.49
N SER A 188 11.74 -4.18 22.25
CA SER A 188 11.00 -4.53 21.03
C SER A 188 11.84 -5.38 20.07
N ALA A 189 11.18 -6.03 19.12
CA ALA A 189 11.81 -6.79 18.03
C ALA A 189 10.88 -6.82 16.79
N ASN A 190 11.45 -6.88 15.58
CA ASN A 190 10.68 -7.11 14.36
C ASN A 190 10.26 -8.58 14.29
N ARG A 191 8.96 -8.86 14.13
CA ARG A 191 8.39 -10.22 14.19
C ARG A 191 8.39 -10.97 12.84
N ARG A 192 8.93 -10.36 11.78
CA ARG A 192 8.94 -10.91 10.41
C ARG A 192 10.33 -11.05 9.82
N TYR A 193 11.18 -10.04 10.00
CA TYR A 193 12.53 -10.02 9.47
C TYR A 193 13.52 -9.85 10.63
N LYS A 194 14.39 -10.84 10.84
CA LYS A 194 15.33 -10.90 11.97
C LYS A 194 16.16 -9.60 12.13
N ASP A 195 16.61 -9.07 11.00
CA ASP A 195 17.43 -7.86 10.91
C ASP A 195 16.62 -6.70 10.29
N GLY A 196 15.28 -6.75 10.39
CA GLY A 196 14.37 -5.70 9.96
C GLY A 196 14.26 -4.56 10.98
N PRO A 197 13.67 -3.42 10.57
CA PRO A 197 13.62 -2.23 11.41
C PRO A 197 12.78 -2.45 12.67
N ILE A 198 13.15 -1.73 13.72
CA ILE A 198 12.43 -1.63 14.99
C ILE A 198 12.27 -0.17 15.37
N GLU A 199 11.27 0.11 16.20
CA GLU A 199 11.22 1.36 16.93
C GLU A 199 12.06 1.22 18.21
N GLU A 200 13.15 1.98 18.29
CA GLU A 200 13.95 2.12 19.51
C GLU A 200 13.45 3.25 20.42
N GLN A 201 12.65 4.18 19.90
CA GLN A 201 12.19 5.35 20.65
C GLN A 201 11.15 4.98 21.71
N VAL A 202 11.31 5.53 22.92
CA VAL A 202 10.29 5.61 23.97
C VAL A 202 9.93 7.07 24.15
N GLY A 203 8.68 7.41 23.88
CA GLY A 203 8.14 8.75 24.12
C GLY A 203 7.49 8.84 25.50
N VAL A 204 7.65 9.96 26.19
CA VAL A 204 6.99 10.24 27.47
C VAL A 204 6.31 11.60 27.42
N ILE A 205 5.03 11.65 27.78
CA ILE A 205 4.31 12.89 28.12
C ILE A 205 4.05 12.86 29.62
N LEU A 206 4.48 13.87 30.36
CA LEU A 206 4.24 13.97 31.79
C LEU A 206 3.38 15.21 32.08
N VAL A 207 2.33 15.00 32.88
CA VAL A 207 1.39 16.02 33.32
C VAL A 207 1.45 16.10 34.84
N GLU A 208 1.82 17.26 35.36
CA GLU A 208 1.91 17.56 36.80
C GLU A 208 0.92 18.65 37.20
N ASP A 209 0.53 18.71 38.47
CA ASP A 209 -0.20 19.87 39.02
C ASP A 209 0.74 21.00 39.47
N ALA A 210 0.16 22.12 39.89
CA ALA A 210 0.89 23.34 40.26
C ALA A 210 1.88 23.20 41.43
N ASP A 211 1.80 22.11 42.19
CA ASP A 211 2.73 21.78 43.29
C ASP A 211 3.79 20.72 42.86
N GLY A 212 3.80 20.28 41.59
CA GLY A 212 4.73 19.29 41.05
C GLY A 212 4.34 17.84 41.28
N ASN A 213 3.07 17.55 41.59
CA ASN A 213 2.60 16.16 41.76
C ASN A 213 2.11 15.60 40.42
N PRO A 214 2.50 14.38 40.03
CA PRO A 214 2.09 13.80 38.76
C PRO A 214 0.58 13.47 38.73
N ILE A 215 -0.10 14.02 37.73
CA ILE A 215 -1.51 13.73 37.38
C ILE A 215 -1.56 12.49 36.48
N SER A 216 -0.69 12.44 35.46
CA SER A 216 -0.62 11.34 34.50
C SER A 216 0.74 11.30 33.81
N ILE A 217 1.20 10.09 33.51
CA ILE A 217 2.35 9.84 32.62
C ILE A 217 1.87 8.98 31.45
N MET A 218 2.04 9.46 30.22
CA MET A 218 1.74 8.70 29.01
C MET A 218 3.04 8.19 28.41
N THR A 219 3.16 6.87 28.23
CA THR A 219 4.33 6.26 27.57
C THR A 219 3.93 5.79 26.18
N HIS A 220 4.62 6.29 25.17
CA HIS A 220 4.59 5.81 23.79
C HIS A 220 5.71 4.79 23.59
N PHE A 221 5.35 3.58 23.18
CA PHE A 221 6.27 2.48 22.88
C PHE A 221 5.65 1.55 21.85
N THR A 222 6.44 1.11 20.86
CA THR A 222 5.95 0.17 19.85
C THR A 222 6.24 -1.26 20.27
N GLY A 223 5.20 -2.00 20.66
CA GLY A 223 5.31 -3.41 21.00
C GLY A 223 3.96 -4.09 20.99
N HIS A 224 3.79 -5.06 20.11
CA HIS A 224 2.54 -5.80 19.94
C HIS A 224 2.27 -6.68 21.19
N PRO A 225 1.21 -6.45 22.01
CA PRO A 225 0.97 -7.14 23.27
C PRO A 225 0.31 -8.50 23.05
N THR A 226 1.20 -9.44 22.71
CA THR A 226 0.95 -10.86 22.49
C THR A 226 2.09 -11.64 23.15
N SER A 227 2.31 -11.45 24.46
CA SER A 227 3.36 -12.16 25.21
C SER A 227 2.83 -13.26 26.11
N ILE A 228 1.50 -13.43 26.17
CA ILE A 228 0.82 -14.53 26.85
C ILE A 228 0.74 -15.75 25.91
N ASP A 229 1.45 -16.81 26.29
CA ASP A 229 1.48 -18.11 25.62
C ASP A 229 0.38 -19.08 26.14
N ASP A 230 0.19 -20.22 25.48
CA ASP A 230 -0.73 -21.27 25.95
C ASP A 230 -0.18 -21.95 27.23
N PRO A 231 -1.05 -22.30 28.20
CA PRO A 231 -2.52 -22.37 28.12
C PRO A 231 -3.26 -21.08 28.50
N ASP A 232 -2.55 -20.01 28.88
CA ASP A 232 -3.13 -18.83 29.52
C ASP A 232 -3.73 -17.82 28.51
N THR A 233 -3.69 -18.12 27.22
CA THR A 233 -4.33 -17.35 26.13
C THR A 233 -5.86 -17.20 26.28
N PHE A 234 -6.49 -17.82 27.28
CA PHE A 234 -7.92 -17.70 27.60
C PHE A 234 -8.22 -16.88 28.87
N LEU A 235 -7.22 -16.32 29.54
CA LEU A 235 -7.41 -15.41 30.68
C LEU A 235 -7.52 -13.95 30.22
N PHE A 236 -8.42 -13.16 30.81
CA PHE A 236 -8.38 -11.70 30.61
C PHE A 236 -7.13 -11.09 31.25
N SER A 237 -6.44 -10.24 30.50
CA SER A 237 -5.20 -9.57 30.91
C SER A 237 -4.91 -8.36 30.03
N ALA A 238 -4.30 -7.33 30.63
CA ALA A 238 -3.72 -6.19 29.91
C ALA A 238 -2.35 -6.49 29.25
N ASP A 239 -1.87 -7.75 29.28
CA ASP A 239 -0.58 -8.22 28.72
C ASP A 239 0.62 -7.45 29.34
N TYR A 240 1.75 -7.26 28.66
CA TYR A 240 2.90 -6.54 29.24
C TYR A 240 2.58 -5.07 29.65
N PRO A 241 1.63 -4.32 29.01
CA PRO A 241 1.12 -3.06 29.54
C PRO A 241 0.60 -3.17 30.97
N GLY A 242 -0.05 -4.30 31.34
CA GLY A 242 -0.50 -4.59 32.70
C GLY A 242 0.59 -4.39 33.75
N TYR A 243 1.76 -4.96 33.51
CA TYR A 243 2.92 -4.84 34.40
C TYR A 243 3.61 -3.48 34.32
N TYR A 244 3.59 -2.81 33.16
CA TYR A 244 3.99 -1.41 33.04
C TYR A 244 3.17 -0.51 33.97
N TYR A 245 1.84 -0.68 34.01
CA TYR A 245 0.99 0.12 34.91
C TYR A 245 1.31 -0.15 36.39
N LEU A 246 1.48 -1.42 36.79
CA LEU A 246 1.79 -1.78 38.18
C LEU A 246 3.14 -1.22 38.66
N GLU A 247 4.17 -1.24 37.81
CA GLU A 247 5.46 -0.62 38.12
C GLU A 247 5.34 0.91 38.16
N MET A 248 4.66 1.51 37.18
CA MET A 248 4.57 2.97 37.07
C MET A 248 3.70 3.60 38.18
N GLU A 249 2.62 2.93 38.63
CA GLU A 249 1.86 3.32 39.83
C GLU A 249 2.70 3.20 41.11
N THR A 250 3.72 2.33 41.13
CA THR A 250 4.70 2.23 42.23
C THR A 250 5.75 3.35 42.17
N LEU A 251 6.20 3.74 40.97
CA LEU A 251 7.23 4.76 40.75
C LEU A 251 6.71 6.20 40.86
N MET A 252 5.49 6.47 40.37
CA MET A 252 4.88 7.81 40.35
C MET A 252 3.93 8.09 41.53
N GLY A 253 3.53 7.05 42.27
CA GLY A 253 2.58 7.14 43.37
C GLY A 253 1.10 7.10 42.95
N PRO A 254 0.19 6.90 43.93
CA PRO A 254 -1.18 6.42 43.69
C PRO A 254 -2.18 7.42 43.10
N GLU A 255 -1.85 8.72 43.03
CA GLU A 255 -2.69 9.72 42.36
C GLU A 255 -2.34 9.89 40.87
N CYS A 256 -1.18 9.38 40.41
CA CYS A 256 -0.81 9.40 39.01
C CYS A 256 -1.53 8.28 38.25
N VAL A 257 -2.11 8.60 37.11
CA VAL A 257 -2.69 7.60 36.20
C VAL A 257 -1.73 7.37 35.03
N PRO A 258 -0.94 6.27 35.01
CA PRO A 258 -0.10 5.96 33.88
C PRO A 258 -0.93 5.43 32.70
N ILE A 259 -0.61 5.90 31.49
CA ILE A 259 -1.30 5.53 30.25
C ILE A 259 -0.27 4.92 29.29
N PHE A 260 -0.64 3.82 28.62
CA PHE A 260 0.16 3.19 27.58
C PHE A 260 -0.42 3.54 26.20
N LEU A 261 0.47 3.86 25.25
CA LEU A 261 0.16 4.19 23.87
C LEU A 261 1.00 3.29 22.95
N ASN A 262 0.35 2.41 22.18
CA ASN A 262 1.06 1.58 21.21
C ASN A 262 1.48 2.39 19.97
N GLY A 263 2.34 1.79 19.16
CA GLY A 263 3.16 2.50 18.18
C GLY A 263 2.72 2.36 16.73
N ALA A 264 3.67 1.94 15.89
CA ALA A 264 3.42 1.34 14.59
C ALA A 264 3.76 -0.17 14.69
N GLU A 265 2.96 -0.90 15.46
CA GLU A 265 3.27 -2.25 15.94
C GLU A 265 3.01 -3.38 14.94
N GLY A 266 2.57 -3.08 13.71
CA GLY A 266 2.06 -4.07 12.77
C GLY A 266 3.03 -5.23 12.49
N ASN A 267 4.33 -4.96 12.35
CA ASN A 267 5.38 -5.98 12.20
C ASN A 267 6.31 -6.09 13.42
N GLN A 268 5.88 -5.64 14.60
CA GLN A 268 6.68 -5.61 15.81
C GLN A 268 6.17 -6.61 16.86
N THR A 269 6.98 -6.90 17.87
CA THR A 269 6.62 -7.65 19.08
C THR A 269 7.56 -7.24 20.21
N ILE A 270 7.33 -7.72 21.44
CA ILE A 270 8.28 -7.49 22.53
C ILE A 270 9.51 -8.38 22.42
N GLY A 271 10.66 -7.86 22.83
CA GLY A 271 11.90 -8.60 22.96
C GLY A 271 11.92 -9.54 24.17
N ASN A 272 13.13 -9.82 24.67
CA ASN A 272 13.36 -10.64 25.86
C ASN A 272 14.76 -10.39 26.47
N PRO A 273 15.04 -9.17 26.97
CA PRO A 273 16.41 -8.78 27.36
C PRO A 273 16.94 -9.51 28.58
N GLU A 274 16.05 -10.04 29.44
CA GLU A 274 16.42 -10.84 30.62
C GLU A 274 16.37 -12.36 30.36
N ASN A 275 16.07 -12.81 29.13
CA ASN A 275 15.93 -14.22 28.74
C ASN A 275 15.02 -15.03 29.69
N LYS A 276 13.78 -14.57 29.84
CA LYS A 276 12.71 -15.19 30.64
C LYS A 276 11.63 -15.78 29.74
N ASP A 277 10.75 -16.61 30.29
CA ASP A 277 9.65 -17.26 29.57
C ASP A 277 8.27 -16.88 30.14
N GLY A 278 7.22 -16.99 29.33
CA GLY A 278 5.82 -16.79 29.71
C GLY A 278 5.53 -15.50 30.51
N TRP A 279 4.87 -15.64 31.66
CA TRP A 279 4.54 -14.51 32.54
C TRP A 279 5.77 -13.77 33.07
N GLU A 280 6.91 -14.45 33.31
CA GLU A 280 8.13 -13.76 33.76
C GLU A 280 8.70 -12.84 32.67
N ARG A 281 8.58 -13.21 31.39
CA ARG A 281 8.92 -12.35 30.24
C ARG A 281 7.97 -11.16 30.13
N THR A 282 6.68 -11.43 30.24
CA THR A 282 5.60 -10.43 30.20
C THR A 282 5.80 -9.38 31.30
N GLU A 283 6.07 -9.83 32.52
CA GLU A 283 6.41 -8.96 33.66
C GLU A 283 7.72 -8.21 33.45
N SER A 284 8.78 -8.90 33.01
CA SER A 284 10.10 -8.31 32.78
C SER A 284 10.02 -7.11 31.84
N VAL A 285 9.44 -7.28 30.65
CA VAL A 285 9.35 -6.20 29.66
C VAL A 285 8.45 -5.06 30.16
N GLY A 286 7.29 -5.35 30.76
CA GLY A 286 6.41 -4.31 31.32
C GLY A 286 7.11 -3.46 32.39
N ARG A 287 7.78 -4.09 33.36
CA ARG A 287 8.52 -3.37 34.42
C ARG A 287 9.76 -2.64 33.90
N LEU A 288 10.50 -3.21 32.93
CA LEU A 288 11.64 -2.54 32.32
C LEU A 288 11.22 -1.32 31.51
N LEU A 289 10.12 -1.41 30.74
CA LEU A 289 9.55 -0.27 30.03
C LEU A 289 9.12 0.84 31.00
N ALA A 290 8.43 0.50 32.10
CA ALA A 290 8.01 1.49 33.08
C ALA A 290 9.18 2.18 33.78
N ARG A 291 10.21 1.44 34.20
CA ARG A 291 11.46 2.03 34.73
C ARG A 291 12.12 2.95 33.69
N ARG A 292 12.23 2.51 32.44
CA ARG A 292 12.86 3.31 31.38
C ARG A 292 12.08 4.59 31.04
N ALA A 293 10.74 4.52 31.02
CA ALA A 293 9.90 5.70 30.88
C ALA A 293 10.00 6.65 32.09
N HIS A 294 10.13 6.13 33.31
CA HIS A 294 10.32 6.94 34.51
C HIS A 294 11.71 7.62 34.57
N GLU A 295 12.76 7.00 34.00
CA GLU A 295 14.05 7.65 33.75
C GLU A 295 13.91 8.81 32.76
N ILE A 296 13.28 8.57 31.59
CA ILE A 296 13.05 9.58 30.55
C ILE A 296 12.17 10.73 31.08
N ALA A 297 11.24 10.43 31.99
CA ALA A 297 10.41 11.44 32.67
C ALA A 297 11.24 12.49 33.45
N GLN A 298 12.46 12.16 33.90
CA GLN A 298 13.34 13.12 34.57
C GLN A 298 13.95 14.18 33.62
N GLU A 299 13.86 13.95 32.31
CA GLU A 299 14.34 14.85 31.26
C GLU A 299 13.23 15.77 30.71
N VAL A 300 11.99 15.64 31.22
CA VAL A 300 10.84 16.46 30.82
C VAL A 300 11.08 17.92 31.19
N SER A 301 10.82 18.82 30.24
CA SER A 301 10.80 20.26 30.48
C SER A 301 9.39 20.83 30.30
N TYR A 302 9.03 21.80 31.15
CA TYR A 302 7.71 22.40 31.20
C TYR A 302 7.72 23.83 30.65
N GLY A 303 6.65 24.20 29.94
CA GLY A 303 6.46 25.54 29.38
C GLY A 303 4.98 25.91 29.26
N GLU A 304 4.67 26.99 28.54
CA GLU A 304 3.29 27.33 28.18
C GLU A 304 2.77 26.30 27.17
N THR A 305 1.89 25.40 27.60
CA THR A 305 1.33 24.33 26.76
C THR A 305 0.36 24.91 25.73
N THR A 306 0.52 24.55 24.46
CA THR A 306 -0.45 24.86 23.39
C THR A 306 -0.89 23.58 22.68
N LEU A 307 -2.21 23.41 22.54
CA LEU A 307 -2.83 22.19 22.02
C LEU A 307 -3.55 22.49 20.70
N SER A 308 -3.23 21.74 19.66
CA SER A 308 -3.91 21.83 18.37
C SER A 308 -4.27 20.45 17.83
N LEU A 309 -5.55 20.10 17.93
CA LEU A 309 -6.10 18.92 17.28
C LEU A 309 -6.51 19.24 15.83
N THR A 310 -5.82 18.62 14.87
CA THR A 310 -6.21 18.57 13.46
C THR A 310 -6.98 17.27 13.21
N ARG A 311 -7.99 17.32 12.32
CA ARG A 311 -8.65 16.14 11.74
C ARG A 311 -8.86 16.32 10.24
N SER A 312 -8.97 15.22 9.51
CA SER A 312 -9.38 15.20 8.11
C SER A 312 -10.21 13.95 7.81
N THR A 313 -11.35 14.10 7.13
CA THR A 313 -12.09 12.96 6.57
C THR A 313 -11.61 12.74 5.15
N VAL A 314 -10.99 11.59 4.90
CA VAL A 314 -10.32 11.28 3.62
C VAL A 314 -10.89 9.99 3.02
N PRO A 315 -11.06 9.93 1.68
CA PRO A 315 -11.44 8.70 0.99
C PRO A 315 -10.30 7.69 1.10
N LEU A 316 -10.63 6.42 1.32
CA LEU A 316 -9.66 5.32 1.29
C LEU A 316 -9.41 4.85 -0.16
N PRO A 317 -8.23 4.28 -0.47
CA PRO A 317 -7.98 3.69 -1.78
C PRO A 317 -8.97 2.55 -2.08
N GLN A 318 -9.19 2.27 -3.37
CA GLN A 318 -10.14 1.23 -3.76
C GLN A 318 -9.70 -0.16 -3.28
N THR A 319 -10.65 -0.91 -2.70
CA THR A 319 -10.43 -2.27 -2.17
C THR A 319 -11.43 -3.27 -2.75
N LEU A 320 -11.05 -4.55 -2.80
CA LEU A 320 -12.01 -5.64 -3.04
C LEU A 320 -12.87 -5.94 -1.81
N ALA A 321 -12.41 -5.57 -0.61
CA ALA A 321 -13.05 -5.91 0.68
C ALA A 321 -14.11 -4.87 1.12
N THR A 322 -14.89 -4.33 0.18
CA THR A 322 -15.88 -3.26 0.41
C THR A 322 -17.02 -3.63 1.38
N THR A 323 -17.20 -4.91 1.68
CA THR A 323 -18.16 -5.37 2.70
C THR A 323 -17.59 -5.33 4.12
N LEU A 324 -16.26 -5.25 4.27
CA LEU A 324 -15.51 -5.27 5.53
C LEU A 324 -14.98 -3.89 5.91
N LEU A 325 -14.54 -3.10 4.93
CA LEU A 325 -13.85 -1.83 5.12
C LEU A 325 -14.68 -0.65 4.59
N PRO A 326 -14.63 0.53 5.24
CA PRO A 326 -15.34 1.72 4.79
C PRO A 326 -14.67 2.34 3.54
N ALA A 327 -15.39 3.24 2.87
CA ALA A 327 -14.88 4.01 1.72
C ALA A 327 -14.11 5.29 2.14
N GLU A 328 -14.20 5.70 3.41
CA GLU A 328 -13.54 6.88 3.97
C GLU A 328 -13.18 6.65 5.43
N VAL A 329 -12.26 7.47 5.97
CA VAL A 329 -11.88 7.46 7.39
C VAL A 329 -11.58 8.88 7.88
N GLU A 330 -11.89 9.16 9.14
CA GLU A 330 -11.49 10.39 9.83
C GLU A 330 -10.12 10.16 10.49
N LEU A 331 -9.09 10.79 9.93
CA LEU A 331 -7.73 10.83 10.48
C LEU A 331 -7.58 11.98 11.46
N TYR A 332 -6.65 11.84 12.41
CA TYR A 332 -6.41 12.80 13.48
C TYR A 332 -4.92 13.02 13.71
N SER A 333 -4.52 14.23 14.10
CA SER A 333 -3.19 14.53 14.63
C SER A 333 -3.27 15.63 15.68
N LEU A 334 -2.55 15.46 16.80
CA LEU A 334 -2.47 16.43 17.89
C LEU A 334 -1.07 17.01 17.95
N GLU A 335 -0.96 18.33 17.80
CA GLU A 335 0.24 19.06 18.13
C GLU A 335 0.19 19.51 19.58
N ILE A 336 1.27 19.25 20.31
CA ILE A 336 1.53 19.72 21.67
C ILE A 336 2.84 20.50 21.61
N ASN A 337 2.75 21.83 21.53
CA ASN A 337 3.89 22.73 21.29
C ASN A 337 4.67 22.38 20.00
N ASP A 338 5.71 21.57 20.12
CA ASP A 338 6.59 21.07 19.04
C ASP A 338 6.71 19.54 18.99
N LEU A 339 5.96 18.80 19.81
CA LEU A 339 5.64 17.39 19.61
C LEU A 339 4.45 17.26 18.64
N LEU A 340 4.59 16.40 17.63
CA LEU A 340 3.47 15.93 16.80
C LEU A 340 3.08 14.51 17.23
N VAL A 341 1.78 14.27 17.45
CA VAL A 341 1.20 12.95 17.66
C VAL A 341 0.27 12.62 16.49
N SER A 342 0.56 11.56 15.75
CA SER A 342 -0.29 11.08 14.65
C SER A 342 -1.07 9.83 15.09
N PHE A 343 -2.38 9.83 14.86
CA PHE A 343 -3.28 8.77 15.32
C PHE A 343 -3.71 7.88 14.16
N PHE A 344 -3.22 6.64 14.16
CA PHE A 344 -3.39 5.71 13.06
C PHE A 344 -4.62 4.80 13.27
N PRO A 345 -5.55 4.69 12.30
CA PRO A 345 -6.78 3.91 12.45
C PRO A 345 -6.58 2.39 12.23
N GLY A 346 -5.55 1.79 12.82
CA GLY A 346 -5.19 0.37 12.66
C GLY A 346 -3.74 0.10 13.04
N GLU A 347 -3.15 -0.94 12.42
CA GLU A 347 -1.82 -1.49 12.73
C GLU A 347 -0.82 -1.25 11.57
N PRO A 348 -0.16 -0.08 11.48
CA PRO A 348 0.89 0.13 10.50
C PRO A 348 2.15 -0.64 10.87
N CYS A 349 2.83 -1.21 9.86
CA CYS A 349 4.21 -1.68 9.99
C CYS A 349 5.15 -0.50 10.35
N VAL A 350 6.20 -0.79 11.11
CA VAL A 350 7.03 0.24 11.76
C VAL A 350 7.69 1.22 10.79
N GLU A 351 7.96 0.76 9.56
CA GLU A 351 8.51 1.53 8.45
C GLU A 351 7.69 2.79 8.17
N LEU A 352 6.35 2.69 8.21
CA LEU A 352 5.44 3.81 7.96
C LEU A 352 5.52 4.86 9.09
N GLY A 353 5.61 4.40 10.34
CA GLY A 353 5.76 5.28 11.51
C GLY A 353 7.12 5.98 11.56
N LEU A 354 8.20 5.24 11.28
CA LEU A 354 9.57 5.77 11.22
C LEU A 354 9.74 6.79 10.09
N ASN A 355 9.18 6.54 8.91
CA ASN A 355 9.26 7.51 7.82
C ASN A 355 8.39 8.74 8.10
N LEU A 356 7.19 8.59 8.67
CA LEU A 356 6.38 9.74 9.07
C LEU A 356 7.07 10.60 10.14
N ARG A 357 7.82 9.99 11.08
CA ARG A 357 8.71 10.74 11.99
C ARG A 357 9.74 11.55 11.22
N ASN A 358 10.44 10.96 10.25
CA ASN A 358 11.45 11.68 9.46
C ASN A 358 10.83 12.90 8.75
N LEU A 359 9.63 12.73 8.17
CA LEU A 359 8.87 13.80 7.52
C LEU A 359 8.39 14.89 8.50
N ALA A 360 8.06 14.53 9.75
CA ALA A 360 7.74 15.49 10.80
C ALA A 360 8.98 16.27 11.28
N LEU A 361 10.09 15.58 11.58
CA LEU A 361 11.35 16.21 11.97
C LEU A 361 11.87 17.16 10.88
N ALA A 362 11.68 16.81 9.59
CA ALA A 362 12.00 17.67 8.45
C ALA A 362 11.14 18.94 8.36
N ARG A 363 9.94 18.98 8.97
CA ARG A 363 9.12 20.20 9.15
C ARG A 363 9.37 20.91 10.49
N GLY A 364 10.43 20.53 11.21
CA GLY A 364 10.84 21.19 12.44
C GLY A 364 9.91 20.96 13.63
N TYR A 365 9.19 19.84 13.69
CA TYR A 365 8.77 19.29 14.98
C TYR A 365 10.01 18.74 15.71
N ALA A 366 10.05 18.84 17.03
CA ALA A 366 11.16 18.34 17.84
C ALA A 366 11.00 16.85 18.23
N ALA A 367 9.77 16.34 18.19
CA ALA A 367 9.46 14.92 18.40
C ALA A 367 8.24 14.47 17.57
N HIS A 368 8.15 13.17 17.30
CA HIS A 368 6.97 12.54 16.69
C HIS A 368 6.63 11.21 17.37
N PHE A 369 5.37 11.08 17.79
CA PHE A 369 4.78 9.84 18.28
C PHE A 369 3.75 9.32 17.27
N SER A 370 4.02 8.12 16.77
CA SER A 370 3.17 7.32 15.90
C SER A 370 2.24 6.47 16.77
N VAL A 371 0.97 6.81 16.93
CA VAL A 371 0.05 6.14 17.88
C VAL A 371 -0.96 5.27 17.14
N GLY A 372 -0.80 3.97 17.25
CA GLY A 372 -1.63 2.96 16.59
C GLY A 372 -3.09 2.90 17.09
N LEU A 373 -3.90 2.10 16.40
CA LEU A 373 -5.19 1.58 16.89
C LEU A 373 -6.18 2.64 17.38
N SER A 374 -6.14 3.81 16.75
CA SER A 374 -6.72 5.05 17.25
C SER A 374 -7.98 5.43 16.48
N ASN A 375 -9.08 5.66 17.21
CA ASN A 375 -10.42 6.05 16.75
C ASN A 375 -11.12 5.07 15.79
N ASN A 376 -10.41 4.20 15.07
CA ASN A 376 -10.98 3.19 14.20
C ASN A 376 -9.99 2.01 14.06
N TYR A 377 -10.39 0.95 13.36
CA TYR A 377 -9.57 -0.24 13.12
C TYR A 377 -9.78 -0.78 11.72
N LEU A 378 -8.83 -0.47 10.84
CA LEU A 378 -8.79 -0.81 9.41
C LEU A 378 -7.79 -1.94 9.11
N LEU A 379 -7.48 -2.77 10.10
CA LEU A 379 -6.49 -3.85 10.03
C LEU A 379 -5.09 -3.27 9.76
N TYR A 380 -4.31 -3.84 8.85
CA TYR A 380 -2.89 -3.51 8.68
C TYR A 380 -2.61 -2.48 7.59
N PHE A 381 -1.59 -1.65 7.81
CA PHE A 381 -1.00 -0.79 6.78
C PHE A 381 0.44 -1.25 6.53
N VAL A 382 0.79 -1.50 5.26
CA VAL A 382 2.03 -2.17 4.87
C VAL A 382 2.73 -1.33 3.79
N PRO A 383 4.04 -1.05 3.91
CA PRO A 383 4.77 -0.33 2.87
C PRO A 383 4.86 -1.16 1.58
N ARG A 384 4.91 -0.49 0.43
CA ARG A 384 4.84 -1.08 -0.92
C ARG A 384 5.78 -2.27 -1.13
N HIS A 385 7.00 -2.17 -0.62
CA HIS A 385 8.03 -3.20 -0.77
C HIS A 385 7.73 -4.50 0.00
N LEU A 386 6.85 -4.49 1.01
CA LEU A 386 6.39 -5.68 1.74
C LEU A 386 5.04 -6.21 1.26
N TYR A 387 4.33 -5.49 0.37
CA TYR A 387 3.01 -5.89 -0.13
C TYR A 387 3.04 -7.23 -0.88
N GLY A 388 4.14 -7.52 -1.59
CA GLY A 388 4.36 -8.80 -2.27
C GLY A 388 4.77 -9.97 -1.37
N ASP A 389 5.03 -9.75 -0.08
CA ASP A 389 5.38 -10.82 0.85
C ASP A 389 4.14 -11.48 1.44
N LEU A 390 4.13 -12.81 1.56
CA LEU A 390 3.09 -13.58 2.23
C LEU A 390 3.24 -13.54 3.77
N THR A 391 3.39 -12.34 4.31
CA THR A 391 3.31 -12.09 5.76
C THR A 391 1.86 -11.97 6.21
N TYR A 392 1.61 -12.05 7.52
CA TYR A 392 0.26 -11.84 8.07
C TYR A 392 -0.21 -10.40 7.85
N GLU A 393 0.70 -9.44 7.98
CA GLU A 393 0.47 -8.01 7.80
C GLU A 393 0.03 -7.71 6.36
N SER A 394 0.74 -8.25 5.36
CA SER A 394 0.30 -8.15 3.97
C SER A 394 -1.06 -8.84 3.77
N SER A 395 -1.20 -10.06 4.28
CA SER A 395 -2.45 -10.84 4.21
C SER A 395 -3.63 -10.23 4.98
N MET A 396 -3.43 -9.08 5.63
CA MET A 396 -4.46 -8.33 6.35
C MET A 396 -4.46 -6.83 6.00
N THR A 397 -3.77 -6.43 4.92
CA THR A 397 -3.97 -5.13 4.26
C THR A 397 -4.71 -5.28 2.94
N PHE A 398 -5.53 -4.28 2.59
CA PHE A 398 -6.59 -4.42 1.59
C PHE A 398 -6.70 -3.25 0.60
N PHE A 399 -5.87 -2.22 0.73
CA PHE A 399 -6.01 -0.94 -0.01
C PHE A 399 -5.00 -0.78 -1.17
N GLY A 400 -4.38 -1.88 -1.63
CA GLY A 400 -3.29 -1.83 -2.61
C GLY A 400 -1.94 -1.41 -2.01
N PRO A 401 -0.83 -1.53 -2.77
CA PRO A 401 0.49 -1.06 -2.34
C PRO A 401 0.58 0.47 -2.24
N GLY A 402 -0.22 1.19 -3.04
CA GLY A 402 -0.34 2.66 -2.99
C GLY A 402 -0.94 3.23 -1.69
N ILE A 403 -1.33 2.37 -0.73
CA ILE A 403 -1.72 2.82 0.62
C ILE A 403 -0.57 3.55 1.34
N GLU A 404 0.68 3.24 1.00
CA GLU A 404 1.86 3.94 1.52
C GLU A 404 1.88 5.43 1.14
N ASP A 405 1.59 5.75 -0.13
CA ASP A 405 1.54 7.14 -0.61
C ASP A 405 0.40 7.90 0.09
N TRP A 406 -0.80 7.31 0.11
CA TRP A 406 -2.00 7.83 0.76
C TRP A 406 -1.77 8.15 2.25
N PHE A 407 -1.04 7.27 2.94
CA PHE A 407 -0.71 7.43 4.36
C PHE A 407 0.21 8.63 4.59
N TYR A 408 1.29 8.77 3.79
CA TYR A 408 2.16 9.93 3.92
C TYR A 408 1.51 11.22 3.42
N GLU A 409 0.69 11.20 2.37
CA GLU A 409 -0.02 12.36 1.83
C GLU A 409 -0.90 13.00 2.92
N HIS A 410 -1.90 12.27 3.41
CA HIS A 410 -2.90 12.85 4.32
C HIS A 410 -2.39 13.11 5.75
N PHE A 411 -1.39 12.39 6.24
CA PHE A 411 -0.77 12.76 7.52
C PHE A 411 0.15 13.98 7.41
N GLN A 412 0.72 14.28 6.25
CA GLN A 412 1.47 15.51 6.03
C GLN A 412 0.56 16.72 5.82
N GLU A 413 -0.58 16.56 5.13
CA GLU A 413 -1.60 17.63 5.00
C GLU A 413 -2.15 18.12 6.35
N MET A 414 -2.09 17.29 7.40
CA MET A 414 -2.50 17.66 8.75
C MET A 414 -1.42 18.37 9.58
N MET A 415 -0.17 18.42 9.11
CA MET A 415 0.93 19.11 9.80
C MET A 415 0.80 20.63 9.63
N ARG A 416 0.69 21.38 10.73
CA ARG A 416 0.54 22.84 10.69
C ARG A 416 1.87 23.58 10.53
N ARG A 417 3.00 22.93 10.80
CA ARG A 417 4.32 23.49 10.49
C ARG A 417 4.54 23.40 8.97
N PRO A 418 4.89 24.52 8.31
CA PRO A 418 5.14 24.49 6.88
C PRO A 418 6.33 23.58 6.58
N GLU A 419 6.37 23.04 5.36
CA GLU A 419 7.59 22.44 4.86
C GLU A 419 8.70 23.48 4.83
N LEU A 420 9.88 23.14 5.38
CA LEU A 420 11.07 23.99 5.23
C LEU A 420 11.36 24.11 3.72
N GLU A 421 11.83 25.27 3.27
CA GLU A 421 12.08 25.54 1.84
C GLU A 421 13.11 24.55 1.25
N THR A 422 12.62 23.43 0.74
CA THR A 422 13.38 22.52 -0.10
C THR A 422 13.64 23.23 -1.42
N THR A 423 14.83 23.04 -1.99
CA THR A 423 15.10 23.55 -3.34
C THR A 423 14.11 22.87 -4.29
N PRO A 424 13.32 23.61 -5.08
CA PRO A 424 12.28 23.02 -5.91
C PRO A 424 12.86 21.89 -6.75
N THR A 425 12.34 20.68 -6.57
CA THR A 425 12.64 19.56 -7.45
C THR A 425 12.31 19.99 -8.87
N ALA A 426 13.31 19.89 -9.77
CA ALA A 426 13.18 20.37 -11.14
C ALA A 426 11.94 19.73 -11.76
N GLY A 427 10.99 20.56 -12.20
CA GLY A 427 9.59 20.16 -12.36
C GLY A 427 9.46 18.90 -13.21
N ALA A 428 9.00 17.80 -12.58
CA ALA A 428 8.80 16.53 -13.25
C ALA A 428 7.94 16.73 -14.50
N GLU A 429 8.37 16.17 -15.63
CA GLU A 429 7.62 16.34 -16.87
C GLU A 429 6.23 15.74 -16.69
N ARG A 430 5.20 16.58 -16.83
CA ARG A 430 3.81 16.15 -16.69
C ARG A 430 3.58 14.99 -17.64
N ALA A 431 3.19 13.85 -17.09
CA ALA A 431 2.98 12.64 -17.87
C ALA A 431 2.03 12.91 -19.06
N THR A 432 2.35 12.30 -20.20
CA THR A 432 1.57 12.46 -21.44
C THR A 432 1.19 11.10 -21.99
N ILE A 433 0.06 11.06 -22.69
CA ILE A 433 -0.32 9.95 -23.56
C ILE A 433 -0.79 10.52 -24.89
N THR A 434 -0.39 9.90 -26.00
CA THR A 434 -0.90 10.17 -27.34
C THR A 434 -1.30 8.87 -28.01
N GLU A 435 -2.25 8.96 -28.94
CA GLU A 435 -2.93 7.84 -29.58
C GLU A 435 -2.97 8.04 -31.10
N LYS A 436 -2.77 6.96 -31.85
CA LYS A 436 -2.78 6.90 -33.31
C LYS A 436 -3.36 5.56 -33.74
N GLU A 437 -4.49 5.57 -34.45
CA GLU A 437 -5.03 4.36 -35.09
C GLU A 437 -4.02 3.81 -36.11
N ILE A 438 -3.90 2.48 -36.17
CA ILE A 438 -3.09 1.74 -37.13
C ILE A 438 -3.91 0.56 -37.69
N GLU A 439 -3.49 -0.04 -38.80
CA GLU A 439 -4.33 -1.01 -39.53
C GLU A 439 -4.55 -2.31 -38.73
N GLY A 440 -5.67 -2.38 -37.99
CA GLY A 440 -6.04 -3.49 -37.10
C GLY A 440 -5.61 -3.33 -35.62
N GLY A 441 -5.26 -2.13 -35.16
CA GLY A 441 -4.90 -1.89 -33.75
C GLY A 441 -4.66 -0.42 -33.41
N ARG A 442 -4.06 -0.16 -32.25
CA ARG A 442 -3.67 1.20 -31.81
C ARG A 442 -2.18 1.31 -31.51
N LEU A 443 -1.56 2.43 -31.90
CA LEU A 443 -0.27 2.88 -31.39
C LEU A 443 -0.52 3.96 -30.33
N ILE A 444 -0.02 3.73 -29.12
CA ILE A 444 0.06 4.76 -28.07
C ILE A 444 1.52 5.11 -27.77
N SER A 445 1.76 6.37 -27.40
CA SER A 445 3.03 6.80 -26.83
C SER A 445 2.78 7.45 -25.47
N VAL A 446 3.46 6.96 -24.43
CA VAL A 446 3.30 7.41 -23.04
C VAL A 446 4.63 7.86 -22.44
N SER A 447 4.64 8.90 -21.62
CA SER A 447 5.84 9.44 -20.99
C SER A 447 5.60 9.95 -19.56
N GLY A 448 6.69 10.12 -18.80
CA GLY A 448 6.70 10.69 -17.44
C GLY A 448 6.66 9.65 -16.32
N ALA A 449 6.54 10.12 -15.09
CA ALA A 449 6.56 9.31 -13.87
C ALA A 449 5.62 8.07 -13.93
N PRO A 450 6.06 6.87 -13.49
CA PRO A 450 5.37 5.62 -13.82
C PRO A 450 3.91 5.52 -13.38
N ARG A 451 3.55 6.03 -12.19
CA ARG A 451 2.15 6.01 -11.72
C ARG A 451 1.24 6.93 -12.54
N GLN A 452 1.73 8.09 -12.94
CA GLN A 452 0.99 9.05 -13.76
C GLN A 452 0.88 8.57 -15.22
N ALA A 453 1.94 7.96 -15.77
CA ALA A 453 1.92 7.30 -17.07
C ALA A 453 0.94 6.11 -17.09
N GLY A 454 1.01 5.25 -16.06
CA GLY A 454 0.08 4.14 -15.84
C GLY A 454 -1.37 4.61 -15.70
N LYS A 455 -1.61 5.73 -15.00
CA LYS A 455 -2.95 6.33 -14.86
C LYS A 455 -3.55 6.78 -16.18
N LEU A 456 -2.80 7.53 -16.99
CA LEU A 456 -3.26 7.95 -18.31
C LEU A 456 -3.58 6.75 -19.23
N ARG A 457 -2.80 5.68 -19.13
CA ARG A 457 -3.09 4.40 -19.80
C ARG A 457 -4.35 3.73 -19.25
N GLY A 458 -4.52 3.68 -17.93
CA GLY A 458 -5.71 3.13 -17.28
C GLY A 458 -6.98 3.87 -17.65
N GLU A 459 -6.94 5.21 -17.71
CA GLU A 459 -8.04 6.07 -18.14
C GLU A 459 -8.42 5.82 -19.61
N LEU A 460 -7.43 5.73 -20.51
CA LEU A 460 -7.65 5.48 -21.95
C LEU A 460 -8.32 4.13 -22.24
N PHE A 461 -8.02 3.10 -21.44
CA PHE A 461 -8.54 1.74 -21.62
C PHE A 461 -9.54 1.30 -20.53
N ALA A 462 -10.07 2.24 -19.74
CA ALA A 462 -10.86 1.94 -18.54
C ALA A 462 -12.04 1.00 -18.81
N ALA A 463 -12.78 1.23 -19.91
CA ALA A 463 -13.92 0.40 -20.30
C ALA A 463 -13.52 -1.06 -20.58
N ASP A 464 -12.42 -1.30 -21.28
CA ASP A 464 -11.93 -2.64 -21.59
C ASP A 464 -11.32 -3.33 -20.38
N ILE A 465 -10.58 -2.61 -19.54
CA ILE A 465 -10.02 -3.14 -18.29
C ILE A 465 -11.16 -3.57 -17.33
N GLN A 466 -12.19 -2.73 -17.14
CA GLN A 466 -13.36 -3.07 -16.32
C GLN A 466 -14.17 -4.23 -16.91
N ARG A 467 -14.37 -4.26 -18.23
CA ARG A 467 -15.09 -5.34 -18.94
C ARG A 467 -14.36 -6.66 -18.80
N LEU A 468 -13.06 -6.70 -19.09
CA LEU A 468 -12.25 -7.91 -19.01
C LEU A 468 -12.06 -8.39 -17.57
N TYR A 469 -11.96 -7.49 -16.59
CA TYR A 469 -12.01 -7.86 -15.18
C TYR A 469 -13.33 -8.55 -14.81
N ARG A 470 -14.47 -8.00 -15.25
CA ARG A 470 -15.78 -8.65 -15.04
C ARG A 470 -15.84 -10.04 -15.71
N GLU A 471 -15.46 -10.12 -16.97
CA GLU A 471 -15.56 -11.33 -17.80
C GLU A 471 -14.59 -12.44 -17.35
N ARG A 472 -13.34 -12.11 -17.01
CA ARG A 472 -12.26 -13.09 -16.74
C ARG A 472 -11.98 -13.35 -15.26
N VAL A 473 -12.42 -12.49 -14.35
CA VAL A 473 -12.22 -12.65 -12.89
C VAL A 473 -13.56 -12.80 -12.18
N VAL A 474 -14.40 -11.77 -12.22
CA VAL A 474 -15.63 -11.74 -11.40
C VAL A 474 -16.60 -12.85 -11.79
N ALA A 475 -16.85 -13.03 -13.10
CA ALA A 475 -17.77 -14.06 -13.60
C ALA A 475 -17.31 -15.50 -13.27
N GLN A 476 -16.00 -15.76 -13.16
CA GLN A 476 -15.50 -17.10 -12.83
C GLN A 476 -15.73 -17.41 -11.34
N VAL A 477 -15.63 -16.40 -10.48
CA VAL A 477 -16.00 -16.49 -9.05
C VAL A 477 -17.53 -16.56 -8.86
N GLU A 478 -18.32 -15.87 -9.69
CA GLU A 478 -19.79 -15.94 -9.68
C GLU A 478 -20.32 -17.31 -10.15
N GLN A 479 -19.65 -17.98 -11.09
CA GLN A 479 -19.99 -19.33 -11.56
C GLN A 479 -19.53 -20.44 -10.59
N GLY A 480 -18.53 -20.16 -9.75
CA GLY A 480 -17.97 -21.08 -8.77
C GLY A 480 -16.61 -21.69 -9.16
N ASP A 481 -16.18 -21.53 -10.41
CA ASP A 481 -14.92 -22.11 -10.92
C ASP A 481 -13.67 -21.66 -10.12
N TRP A 482 -13.68 -20.43 -9.55
CA TRP A 482 -12.63 -19.89 -8.67
C TRP A 482 -12.92 -20.07 -7.17
N VAL A 483 -13.81 -21.00 -6.81
CA VAL A 483 -14.25 -21.24 -5.43
C VAL A 483 -14.06 -22.72 -5.08
N PRO A 484 -13.25 -23.08 -4.07
CA PRO A 484 -13.04 -24.49 -3.73
C PRO A 484 -14.32 -25.19 -3.26
N ASP A 485 -14.59 -26.41 -3.76
CA ASP A 485 -15.69 -27.27 -3.28
C ASP A 485 -15.58 -27.71 -1.79
N SER A 486 -14.50 -27.33 -1.10
CA SER A 486 -14.12 -27.88 0.20
C SER A 486 -13.68 -26.81 1.21
N GLY A 487 -13.51 -27.22 2.47
CA GLY A 487 -13.28 -26.31 3.58
C GLY A 487 -14.54 -25.50 3.92
N LEU A 488 -14.38 -24.21 4.25
CA LEU A 488 -15.49 -23.32 4.63
C LEU A 488 -16.50 -23.10 3.49
N TRP A 489 -16.00 -23.07 2.25
CA TRP A 489 -16.75 -22.73 1.04
C TRP A 489 -17.94 -23.65 0.77
N GLY A 490 -17.73 -24.97 0.82
CA GLY A 490 -18.79 -25.98 0.64
C GLY A 490 -19.89 -25.98 1.71
N PHE A 491 -19.79 -25.14 2.74
CA PHE A 491 -20.81 -24.94 3.77
C PHE A 491 -21.38 -23.51 3.82
N LEU A 492 -21.01 -22.62 2.89
CA LEU A 492 -21.54 -21.26 2.85
C LEU A 492 -23.04 -21.26 2.50
N PRO A 493 -23.90 -20.58 3.30
CA PRO A 493 -25.29 -20.40 2.94
C PRO A 493 -25.44 -19.57 1.67
N GLY A 494 -26.35 -19.95 0.77
CA GLY A 494 -26.60 -19.27 -0.52
C GLY A 494 -27.18 -17.84 -0.45
N PHE A 495 -27.14 -17.18 0.71
CA PHE A 495 -27.36 -15.74 0.86
C PHE A 495 -26.05 -14.94 1.02
N ILE A 496 -24.89 -15.62 1.13
CA ILE A 496 -23.57 -14.99 1.15
C ILE A 496 -23.22 -14.53 -0.28
N ASN A 497 -22.79 -13.28 -0.42
CA ASN A 497 -22.17 -12.80 -1.66
C ASN A 497 -20.76 -13.42 -1.79
N VAL A 498 -20.66 -14.49 -2.57
CA VAL A 498 -19.40 -15.25 -2.74
C VAL A 498 -18.28 -14.39 -3.37
N PRO A 499 -18.50 -13.62 -4.46
CA PRO A 499 -17.51 -12.68 -4.97
C PRO A 499 -16.94 -11.71 -3.93
N ALA A 500 -17.80 -11.14 -3.07
CA ALA A 500 -17.37 -10.19 -2.04
C ALA A 500 -16.53 -10.80 -0.91
N LEU A 501 -16.43 -12.14 -0.84
CA LEU A 501 -15.56 -12.87 0.10
C LEU A 501 -14.35 -13.50 -0.62
N ALA A 502 -14.55 -14.07 -1.82
CA ALA A 502 -13.53 -14.77 -2.57
C ALA A 502 -12.56 -13.83 -3.30
N LEU A 503 -13.02 -12.72 -3.89
CA LEU A 503 -12.14 -11.80 -4.62
C LEU A 503 -11.02 -11.20 -3.73
N PRO A 504 -11.28 -10.75 -2.48
CA PRO A 504 -10.20 -10.35 -1.57
C PRO A 504 -9.21 -11.49 -1.29
N ILE A 505 -9.69 -12.72 -1.07
CA ILE A 505 -8.86 -13.87 -0.72
C ILE A 505 -7.96 -14.29 -1.90
N LEU A 506 -8.50 -14.30 -3.12
CA LEU A 506 -7.74 -14.54 -4.35
C LEU A 506 -6.72 -13.42 -4.58
N GLY A 507 -7.11 -12.16 -4.37
CA GLY A 507 -6.21 -11.00 -4.44
C GLY A 507 -5.01 -11.18 -3.53
N MET A 508 -5.23 -11.37 -2.22
CA MET A 508 -4.17 -11.63 -1.24
C MET A 508 -3.32 -12.85 -1.60
N GLY A 509 -3.94 -13.96 -2.01
CA GLY A 509 -3.26 -15.18 -2.44
C GLY A 509 -2.43 -15.05 -3.73
N SER A 510 -2.60 -13.96 -4.49
CA SER A 510 -1.84 -13.68 -5.72
C SER A 510 -0.64 -12.74 -5.51
N ARG A 511 -0.46 -12.15 -4.32
CA ARG A 511 0.54 -11.09 -4.10
C ARG A 511 1.99 -11.58 -4.13
N ASN A 512 2.25 -12.87 -3.89
CA ASN A 512 3.59 -13.44 -4.05
C ASN A 512 4.12 -13.32 -5.50
N LEU A 513 3.21 -13.24 -6.48
CA LEU A 513 3.53 -13.02 -7.89
C LEU A 513 4.03 -11.58 -8.17
N LEU A 514 4.07 -10.70 -7.17
CA LEU A 514 4.71 -9.37 -7.26
C LEU A 514 6.21 -9.42 -6.87
N LYS A 515 6.69 -10.53 -6.30
CA LYS A 515 8.07 -10.65 -5.80
C LYS A 515 9.08 -10.58 -6.95
N GLY A 516 9.99 -9.60 -6.85
CA GLY A 516 11.03 -9.34 -7.85
C GLY A 516 10.65 -8.33 -8.92
N LEU A 517 9.44 -7.76 -8.89
CA LEU A 517 9.09 -6.60 -9.71
C LEU A 517 9.65 -5.30 -9.13
N SER A 518 9.92 -4.34 -10.00
CA SER A 518 10.36 -3.00 -9.63
C SER A 518 9.28 -2.11 -9.05
N SER A 519 9.73 -1.05 -8.36
CA SER A 519 8.90 0.11 -8.04
C SER A 519 8.28 0.73 -9.31
N ASP A 520 9.02 0.86 -10.40
CA ASP A 520 8.51 1.46 -11.65
C ASP A 520 7.27 0.73 -12.19
N LEU A 521 7.33 -0.61 -12.24
CA LEU A 521 6.25 -1.44 -12.78
C LEU A 521 5.08 -1.61 -11.78
N LEU A 522 5.37 -1.67 -10.48
CA LEU A 522 4.34 -1.61 -9.44
C LEU A 522 3.56 -0.29 -9.53
N LEU A 523 4.27 0.83 -9.67
CA LEU A 523 3.68 2.17 -9.86
C LEU A 523 2.91 2.28 -11.18
N GLU A 524 3.41 1.74 -12.30
CA GLU A 524 2.63 1.68 -13.57
C GLU A 524 1.31 0.93 -13.35
N MET A 525 1.32 -0.19 -12.64
CA MET A 525 0.10 -0.98 -12.35
C MET A 525 -0.84 -0.29 -11.33
N GLU A 526 -0.31 0.38 -10.31
CA GLU A 526 -1.11 1.23 -9.41
C GLU A 526 -1.82 2.34 -10.18
N GLY A 527 -1.09 3.00 -11.07
CA GLY A 527 -1.65 3.99 -12.00
C GLY A 527 -2.74 3.39 -12.88
N MET A 528 -2.46 2.26 -13.55
CA MET A 528 -3.43 1.59 -14.41
C MET A 528 -4.71 1.19 -13.66
N ALA A 529 -4.59 0.75 -12.40
CA ALA A 529 -5.75 0.41 -11.56
C ALA A 529 -6.55 1.67 -11.18
N GLU A 530 -5.86 2.73 -10.75
CA GLU A 530 -6.47 4.03 -10.41
C GLU A 530 -7.23 4.62 -11.61
N GLY A 531 -6.59 4.68 -12.79
CA GLY A 531 -7.19 5.21 -14.02
C GLY A 531 -8.31 4.36 -14.59
N ALA A 532 -8.21 3.02 -14.48
CA ALA A 532 -9.30 2.12 -14.84
C ALA A 532 -10.44 2.07 -13.81
N GLY A 533 -10.29 2.74 -12.66
CA GLY A 533 -11.29 2.74 -11.60
C GLY A 533 -11.47 1.38 -10.92
N LEU A 534 -10.38 0.62 -10.74
CA LEU A 534 -10.35 -0.67 -10.03
C LEU A 534 -9.47 -0.63 -8.77
N PRO A 535 -9.73 -1.48 -7.77
CA PRO A 535 -8.73 -1.87 -6.76
C PRO A 535 -7.47 -2.45 -7.40
N PHE A 536 -6.30 -2.23 -6.80
CA PHE A 536 -5.03 -2.81 -7.30
C PHE A 536 -5.10 -4.34 -7.41
N ASP A 537 -5.56 -5.04 -6.36
CA ASP A 537 -5.75 -6.50 -6.40
C ASP A 537 -6.72 -6.92 -7.51
N GLY A 538 -7.66 -6.06 -7.92
CA GLY A 538 -8.57 -6.31 -9.04
C GLY A 538 -7.85 -6.30 -10.39
N LEU A 539 -7.03 -5.27 -10.64
CA LEU A 539 -6.15 -5.25 -11.82
C LEU A 539 -5.15 -6.41 -11.78
N TRP A 540 -4.59 -6.73 -10.61
CA TRP A 540 -3.59 -7.79 -10.46
C TRP A 540 -4.17 -9.19 -10.69
N LEU A 541 -5.41 -9.45 -10.26
CA LEU A 541 -6.16 -10.64 -10.65
C LEU A 541 -6.44 -10.69 -12.16
N LEU A 542 -6.67 -9.55 -12.83
CA LEU A 542 -6.79 -9.52 -14.29
C LEU A 542 -5.45 -9.81 -14.99
N GLN A 543 -4.34 -9.25 -14.49
CA GLN A 543 -2.99 -9.53 -15.00
C GLN A 543 -2.69 -11.04 -15.00
N ASN A 544 -3.11 -11.72 -13.95
CA ASN A 544 -2.81 -13.13 -13.71
C ASN A 544 -3.97 -14.09 -14.06
N ALA A 545 -5.11 -13.60 -14.56
CA ALA A 545 -6.28 -14.43 -14.90
C ALA A 545 -5.98 -15.65 -15.81
N PRO A 546 -5.02 -15.59 -16.78
CA PRO A 546 -4.60 -16.77 -17.56
C PRO A 546 -3.94 -17.90 -16.74
N LEU A 547 -3.66 -17.70 -15.45
CA LEU A 547 -3.10 -18.71 -14.54
C LEU A 547 -4.14 -19.43 -13.67
N TYR A 548 -5.43 -19.04 -13.72
CA TYR A 548 -6.38 -19.33 -12.63
C TYR A 548 -7.62 -20.17 -12.97
N ASN A 549 -8.21 -20.15 -14.19
CA ASN A 549 -9.47 -20.90 -14.50
C ASN A 549 -9.26 -22.06 -15.48
N ASP A 550 -9.94 -23.21 -15.38
CA ASP A 550 -11.10 -23.64 -14.58
C ASP A 550 -12.27 -24.16 -15.47
N PHE A 551 -12.52 -23.50 -16.61
CA PHE A 551 -13.60 -23.75 -17.62
C PHE A 551 -13.90 -25.23 -17.97
N PRO A 552 -15.05 -25.57 -18.60
CA PRO A 552 -15.30 -26.92 -19.11
C PRO A 552 -14.31 -27.38 -20.21
N ASP A 553 -13.80 -26.45 -21.04
CA ASP A 553 -12.53 -26.57 -21.75
C ASP A 553 -11.76 -25.25 -21.58
N LYS A 554 -10.55 -25.34 -21.03
CA LYS A 554 -9.74 -24.21 -20.58
C LYS A 554 -8.66 -23.82 -21.58
N SER A 555 -8.52 -24.60 -22.66
CA SER A 555 -7.50 -24.45 -23.69
C SER A 555 -7.37 -23.03 -24.27
N PRO A 556 -8.43 -22.18 -24.32
CA PRO A 556 -8.30 -20.77 -24.74
C PRO A 556 -7.76 -19.79 -23.69
N LEU A 557 -7.87 -20.05 -22.38
CA LEU A 557 -7.23 -19.23 -21.33
C LEU A 557 -5.79 -19.67 -21.12
N TYR A 558 -5.59 -20.99 -21.07
CA TYR A 558 -4.30 -21.65 -21.12
C TYR A 558 -3.71 -21.70 -22.54
N ALA A 559 -4.20 -20.86 -23.47
CA ALA A 559 -3.56 -20.60 -24.77
C ALA A 559 -2.34 -19.70 -24.56
N ALA A 560 -1.40 -20.20 -23.76
CA ALA A 560 -0.06 -19.68 -23.57
C ALA A 560 0.51 -19.31 -24.95
N PRO A 561 0.86 -18.04 -25.22
CA PRO A 561 0.87 -17.51 -26.57
C PRO A 561 1.85 -18.27 -27.46
N ILE A 562 1.30 -19.05 -28.39
CA ILE A 562 2.06 -19.95 -29.25
C ILE A 562 2.70 -19.09 -30.32
N CYS A 563 3.92 -18.64 -30.05
CA CYS A 563 4.58 -17.72 -30.95
C CYS A 563 5.13 -18.46 -32.17
N THR A 564 5.49 -17.68 -33.18
CA THR A 564 6.62 -18.03 -34.04
C THR A 564 7.64 -16.94 -33.77
N MET A 565 8.90 -17.25 -33.47
CA MET A 565 9.95 -16.23 -33.34
C MET A 565 11.28 -16.75 -33.86
N PHE A 566 12.07 -15.88 -34.47
CA PHE A 566 13.39 -16.24 -35.00
C PHE A 566 14.23 -14.99 -35.22
N ALA A 567 15.55 -15.17 -35.29
CA ALA A 567 16.47 -14.16 -35.79
C ALA A 567 17.23 -14.66 -37.02
N VAL A 568 17.58 -13.74 -37.91
CA VAL A 568 18.62 -13.94 -38.93
C VAL A 568 19.77 -12.98 -38.65
N THR A 569 21.01 -13.43 -38.81
CA THR A 569 22.22 -12.66 -38.46
C THR A 569 23.30 -12.77 -39.54
N GLY A 570 24.24 -11.82 -39.51
CA GLY A 570 25.37 -11.78 -40.45
C GLY A 570 24.93 -11.52 -41.89
N GLU A 571 25.55 -12.21 -42.85
CA GLU A 571 25.27 -12.02 -44.29
C GLU A 571 23.78 -12.21 -44.65
N ARG A 572 23.06 -13.10 -43.95
CA ARG A 572 21.61 -13.32 -44.11
C ARG A 572 20.75 -12.14 -43.65
N ALA A 573 21.27 -11.27 -42.79
CA ALA A 573 20.59 -10.04 -42.39
C ALA A 573 20.95 -8.82 -43.26
N GLY A 574 21.84 -9.01 -44.26
CA GLY A 574 22.29 -7.94 -45.14
C GLY A 574 22.84 -6.73 -44.38
N ALA A 575 22.41 -5.53 -44.75
CA ALA A 575 22.88 -4.27 -44.16
C ALA A 575 22.43 -4.05 -42.70
N GLU A 576 21.36 -4.72 -42.23
CA GLU A 576 20.88 -4.59 -40.84
C GLU A 576 21.75 -5.39 -39.85
N GLY A 577 22.51 -6.39 -40.33
CA GLY A 577 23.39 -7.26 -39.53
C GLY A 577 22.67 -8.25 -38.59
N ILE A 578 21.45 -7.89 -38.15
CA ILE A 578 20.50 -8.74 -37.42
C ILE A 578 19.06 -8.28 -37.71
N MET A 579 18.15 -9.24 -37.87
CA MET A 579 16.70 -8.99 -37.92
C MET A 579 15.97 -10.06 -37.11
N VAL A 580 14.87 -9.69 -36.44
CA VAL A 580 14.01 -10.63 -35.68
C VAL A 580 12.63 -10.66 -36.32
N GLY A 581 12.15 -11.85 -36.68
CA GLY A 581 10.77 -12.05 -37.13
C GLY A 581 9.92 -12.71 -36.06
N ARG A 582 8.64 -12.33 -35.94
CA ARG A 582 7.71 -12.89 -34.96
C ARG A 582 6.24 -12.89 -35.41
N ASN A 583 5.50 -13.95 -35.05
CA ASN A 583 4.07 -13.89 -34.79
C ASN A 583 3.79 -14.09 -33.29
N LEU A 584 2.87 -13.30 -32.72
CA LEU A 584 2.19 -13.59 -31.46
C LEU A 584 0.83 -14.21 -31.80
N ASP A 585 0.60 -15.46 -31.39
CA ASP A 585 -0.74 -16.05 -31.39
C ASP A 585 -1.33 -16.08 -29.98
N TRP A 586 -2.64 -15.86 -29.89
CA TRP A 586 -3.40 -15.78 -28.66
C TRP A 586 -4.86 -16.14 -28.97
N ALA A 587 -5.42 -17.15 -28.30
CA ALA A 587 -6.72 -17.70 -28.70
C ALA A 587 -7.88 -16.70 -28.56
N LEU A 588 -7.81 -15.79 -27.58
CA LEU A 588 -8.84 -14.79 -27.33
C LEU A 588 -8.79 -13.69 -28.41
N GLN A 589 -9.95 -13.19 -28.81
CA GLN A 589 -10.03 -12.00 -29.66
C GLN A 589 -9.91 -10.76 -28.76
N GLU A 590 -8.83 -10.00 -28.95
CA GLU A 590 -8.49 -8.80 -28.20
C GLU A 590 -7.95 -7.73 -29.14
N GLU A 591 -8.21 -6.47 -28.82
CA GLU A 591 -7.54 -5.36 -29.50
C GLU A 591 -6.03 -5.42 -29.23
N ALA A 592 -5.23 -5.30 -30.29
CA ALA A 592 -3.79 -5.24 -30.19
C ALA A 592 -3.30 -3.78 -30.06
N VAL A 593 -2.41 -3.54 -29.10
CA VAL A 593 -1.84 -2.23 -28.80
C VAL A 593 -0.31 -2.28 -28.87
N VAL A 594 0.24 -1.29 -29.57
CA VAL A 594 1.67 -0.97 -29.54
C VAL A 594 1.87 0.18 -28.57
N THR A 595 2.67 -0.03 -27.54
CA THR A 595 2.98 0.97 -26.51
C THR A 595 4.43 1.39 -26.64
N ARG A 596 4.68 2.64 -27.07
CA ARG A 596 5.96 3.31 -26.92
C ARG A 596 6.01 3.95 -25.53
N VAL A 597 7.00 3.61 -24.71
CA VAL A 597 7.16 4.12 -23.35
C VAL A 597 8.46 4.91 -23.25
N ARG A 598 8.37 6.18 -22.83
CA ARG A 598 9.51 7.02 -22.43
C ARG A 598 9.47 7.19 -20.89
N PRO A 599 10.08 6.28 -20.13
CA PRO A 599 10.13 6.39 -18.68
C PRO A 599 11.12 7.48 -18.24
N GLU A 600 11.03 7.91 -16.99
CA GLU A 600 12.03 8.77 -16.34
C GLU A 600 13.33 8.01 -16.01
N THR A 601 13.24 6.68 -15.89
CA THR A 601 14.31 5.77 -15.46
C THR A 601 14.58 4.68 -16.50
N GLY A 602 15.84 4.49 -16.89
CA GLY A 602 16.25 3.46 -17.84
C GLY A 602 15.93 3.81 -19.31
N HIS A 603 15.81 2.78 -20.15
CA HIS A 603 15.67 2.95 -21.60
C HIS A 603 14.22 3.26 -22.02
N THR A 604 14.06 4.15 -23.00
CA THR A 604 12.84 4.22 -23.82
C THR A 604 12.70 2.90 -24.60
N PHE A 605 11.48 2.37 -24.72
CA PHE A 605 11.21 1.14 -25.45
C PHE A 605 9.86 1.17 -26.18
N VAL A 606 9.67 0.23 -27.10
CA VAL A 606 8.37 -0.08 -27.72
C VAL A 606 8.02 -1.53 -27.44
N GLN A 607 6.77 -1.79 -27.03
CA GLN A 607 6.24 -3.15 -26.85
C GLN A 607 4.93 -3.34 -27.60
N ALA A 608 4.62 -4.59 -27.97
CA ALA A 608 3.34 -4.99 -28.58
C ALA A 608 2.65 -6.03 -27.70
N GLY A 609 1.36 -5.78 -27.40
CA GLY A 609 0.54 -6.55 -26.48
C GLY A 609 -0.91 -6.06 -26.48
N PHE A 610 -1.52 -5.97 -25.30
CA PHE A 610 -2.96 -5.69 -25.13
C PHE A 610 -3.22 -4.49 -24.20
N PRO A 611 -4.35 -3.77 -24.34
CA PRO A 611 -4.75 -2.64 -23.51
C PRO A 611 -4.47 -2.82 -22.00
N TRP A 612 -4.95 -3.95 -21.46
CA TRP A 612 -4.99 -4.27 -20.05
C TRP A 612 -3.68 -4.82 -19.46
N ASN A 613 -2.76 -5.31 -20.29
CA ASN A 613 -1.59 -6.07 -19.81
C ASN A 613 -0.39 -5.16 -19.55
N ALA A 614 0.09 -5.10 -18.31
CA ALA A 614 1.33 -4.40 -17.96
C ALA A 614 2.59 -5.21 -18.33
N GLY A 615 2.47 -6.53 -18.42
CA GLY A 615 3.55 -7.45 -18.80
C GLY A 615 3.88 -7.43 -20.30
N LEU A 616 5.05 -7.97 -20.64
CA LEU A 616 5.66 -7.88 -21.95
C LEU A 616 5.68 -9.24 -22.66
N PHE A 617 5.22 -9.25 -23.91
CA PHE A 617 5.41 -10.37 -24.83
C PHE A 617 6.49 -10.08 -25.88
N THR A 618 6.37 -8.95 -26.60
CA THR A 618 7.23 -8.52 -27.71
C THR A 618 7.73 -7.11 -27.44
N ALA A 619 9.03 -6.84 -27.48
CA ALA A 619 9.54 -5.47 -27.35
C ALA A 619 10.95 -5.23 -27.92
N MET A 620 11.29 -3.94 -28.05
CA MET A 620 12.63 -3.44 -28.34
C MET A 620 12.91 -2.14 -27.58
N ASN A 621 14.11 -2.00 -26.99
CA ASN A 621 14.56 -0.75 -26.34
C ASN A 621 15.41 0.14 -27.26
N GLY A 622 15.72 1.36 -26.80
CA GLY A 622 16.48 2.36 -27.57
C GLY A 622 17.88 1.90 -28.00
N ASP A 623 18.51 1.03 -27.21
CA ASP A 623 19.83 0.48 -27.50
C ASP A 623 19.75 -0.64 -28.55
N GLY A 624 18.55 -1.05 -28.96
CA GLY A 624 18.31 -2.13 -29.92
C GLY A 624 18.29 -3.52 -29.29
N LEU A 625 18.20 -3.62 -27.95
CA LEU A 625 17.90 -4.89 -27.30
C LEU A 625 16.45 -5.27 -27.62
N VAL A 626 16.26 -6.45 -28.21
CA VAL A 626 14.98 -7.04 -28.56
C VAL A 626 14.72 -8.23 -27.65
N VAL A 627 13.50 -8.31 -27.12
CA VAL A 627 13.03 -9.41 -26.27
C VAL A 627 11.73 -9.97 -26.85
N CYS A 628 11.71 -11.28 -27.06
CA CYS A 628 10.53 -12.02 -27.51
C CYS A 628 10.35 -13.30 -26.69
N MET A 629 9.21 -13.43 -26.01
CA MET A 629 8.86 -14.63 -25.25
C MET A 629 7.89 -15.54 -26.03
N GLU A 630 8.13 -16.85 -25.99
CA GLU A 630 7.23 -17.93 -26.41
C GLU A 630 7.00 -18.88 -25.21
N ARG A 631 5.80 -19.48 -25.12
CA ARG A 631 5.51 -20.58 -24.19
C ARG A 631 5.28 -21.88 -24.99
N LEU A 632 6.02 -22.93 -24.67
CA LEU A 632 5.88 -24.24 -25.33
C LEU A 632 4.60 -24.96 -24.92
N ARG A 633 4.18 -24.76 -23.67
CA ARG A 633 3.05 -25.42 -23.01
C ARG A 633 2.41 -24.46 -22.00
N PRO A 634 1.14 -24.67 -21.60
CA PRO A 634 0.59 -24.00 -20.44
C PRO A 634 1.22 -24.53 -19.16
N CYS A 635 1.33 -23.69 -18.12
CA CYS A 635 1.73 -24.16 -16.80
C CYS A 635 0.51 -24.80 -16.11
N THR A 636 0.59 -26.11 -15.84
CA THR A 636 -0.54 -26.89 -15.28
C THR A 636 -0.20 -27.57 -13.95
N GLU A 637 0.93 -27.24 -13.32
CA GLU A 637 1.41 -27.92 -12.10
C GLU A 637 0.99 -27.20 -10.82
N ALA A 638 1.24 -25.88 -10.75
CA ALA A 638 0.85 -24.99 -9.65
C ALA A 638 0.95 -23.52 -10.09
N LEU A 639 0.42 -22.61 -9.28
CA LEU A 639 0.74 -21.19 -9.38
C LEU A 639 2.24 -20.96 -9.08
N PRO A 640 2.94 -20.08 -9.82
CA PRO A 640 4.32 -19.75 -9.53
C PRO A 640 4.52 -19.16 -8.12
N GLU A 641 5.67 -19.44 -7.49
CA GLU A 641 6.03 -18.80 -6.22
C GLU A 641 6.49 -17.34 -6.36
N LYS A 642 6.80 -16.90 -7.59
CA LYS A 642 7.40 -15.60 -7.97
C LYS A 642 6.73 -15.04 -9.23
N SER A 643 7.08 -13.81 -9.59
CA SER A 643 6.60 -13.10 -10.78
C SER A 643 6.55 -13.94 -12.07
N PRO A 644 5.45 -13.90 -12.84
CA PRO A 644 5.41 -14.44 -14.19
C PRO A 644 6.45 -13.76 -15.11
N PRO A 645 7.02 -14.49 -16.08
CA PRO A 645 8.11 -13.98 -16.92
C PRO A 645 7.72 -12.73 -17.68
N GLU A 646 6.46 -12.55 -18.09
CA GLU A 646 5.95 -11.36 -18.77
C GLU A 646 6.33 -10.06 -18.03
N PHE A 647 6.23 -10.04 -16.70
CA PHE A 647 6.51 -8.87 -15.87
C PHE A 647 8.01 -8.71 -15.59
N ILE A 648 8.75 -9.83 -15.48
CA ILE A 648 10.22 -9.83 -15.38
C ILE A 648 10.84 -9.28 -16.70
N LEU A 649 10.29 -9.66 -17.85
CA LEU A 649 10.74 -9.17 -19.16
C LEU A 649 10.39 -7.70 -19.38
N ARG A 650 9.22 -7.25 -18.90
CA ARG A 650 8.82 -5.83 -18.86
C ARG A 650 9.82 -4.99 -18.05
N ASP A 651 10.31 -5.51 -16.95
CA ASP A 651 11.39 -4.88 -16.16
C ASP A 651 12.74 -4.92 -16.90
N LEU A 652 13.06 -6.06 -17.53
CA LEU A 652 14.34 -6.30 -18.20
C LEU A 652 14.56 -5.35 -19.38
N ILE A 653 13.55 -5.13 -20.24
CA ILE A 653 13.68 -4.28 -21.44
C ILE A 653 14.00 -2.81 -21.09
N GLN A 654 13.55 -2.36 -19.91
CA GLN A 654 13.74 -0.99 -19.43
C GLN A 654 15.10 -0.79 -18.73
N ARG A 655 15.71 -1.84 -18.14
CA ARG A 655 16.93 -1.69 -17.31
C ARG A 655 18.18 -2.39 -17.79
N ALA A 656 18.10 -3.39 -18.66
CA ALA A 656 19.27 -4.11 -19.13
C ALA A 656 20.11 -3.23 -20.08
N ASN A 657 21.30 -2.83 -19.61
CA ASN A 657 22.24 -1.92 -20.29
C ASN A 657 23.10 -2.65 -21.34
N SER A 658 22.93 -3.97 -21.48
CA SER A 658 23.63 -4.78 -22.49
C SER A 658 22.92 -6.09 -22.80
N PHE A 659 23.20 -6.64 -23.97
CA PHE A 659 22.80 -7.99 -24.36
C PHE A 659 23.22 -9.06 -23.32
N THR A 660 24.44 -8.99 -22.81
CA THR A 660 24.97 -9.98 -21.85
C THR A 660 24.26 -9.90 -20.50
N GLU A 661 23.98 -8.69 -19.99
CA GLU A 661 23.19 -8.48 -18.78
C GLU A 661 21.77 -9.07 -18.91
N ALA A 662 21.12 -8.86 -20.07
CA ALA A 662 19.81 -9.44 -20.35
C ALA A 662 19.83 -10.98 -20.33
N VAL A 663 20.83 -11.60 -20.96
CA VAL A 663 20.96 -13.07 -21.01
C VAL A 663 21.32 -13.66 -19.64
N ASP A 664 22.18 -13.00 -18.86
CA ASP A 664 22.54 -13.46 -17.51
C ASP A 664 21.39 -13.33 -16.50
N ALA A 665 20.56 -12.28 -16.61
CA ALA A 665 19.33 -12.15 -15.83
C ALA A 665 18.34 -13.29 -16.12
N LEU A 666 18.16 -13.66 -17.40
CA LEU A 666 17.28 -14.78 -17.79
C LEU A 666 17.80 -16.13 -17.31
N LYS A 667 19.12 -16.34 -17.32
CA LYS A 667 19.76 -17.55 -16.77
C LYS A 667 19.54 -17.73 -15.27
N ALA A 668 19.20 -16.67 -14.53
CA ALA A 668 18.83 -16.73 -13.12
C ALA A 668 17.36 -17.12 -12.87
N LEU A 669 16.52 -17.26 -13.93
CA LEU A 669 15.10 -17.62 -13.81
C LEU A 669 14.89 -19.14 -13.68
N ASP A 670 15.61 -19.75 -12.76
CA ASP A 670 15.65 -21.19 -12.43
C ASP A 670 14.32 -21.82 -11.98
N HIS A 671 13.29 -21.01 -11.80
CA HIS A 671 11.93 -21.37 -11.38
C HIS A 671 10.92 -21.34 -12.53
N ILE A 672 11.27 -20.75 -13.67
CA ILE A 672 10.40 -20.69 -14.86
C ILE A 672 10.52 -21.99 -15.68
N ARG A 673 9.42 -22.45 -16.27
CA ARG A 673 9.31 -23.71 -17.02
C ARG A 673 8.61 -23.46 -18.36
N ASP A 674 8.97 -24.26 -19.36
CA ASP A 674 8.37 -24.30 -20.71
C ASP A 674 8.23 -22.93 -21.40
N VAL A 675 9.16 -22.01 -21.11
CA VAL A 675 9.25 -20.67 -21.71
C VAL A 675 10.57 -20.56 -22.48
N HIS A 676 10.49 -20.11 -23.73
CA HIS A 676 11.66 -19.72 -24.51
C HIS A 676 11.69 -18.19 -24.61
N VAL A 677 12.85 -17.57 -24.42
CA VAL A 677 13.03 -16.13 -24.60
C VAL A 677 14.11 -15.89 -25.63
N LEU A 678 13.71 -15.42 -26.82
CA LEU A 678 14.65 -14.91 -27.82
C LEU A 678 15.11 -13.51 -27.37
N VAL A 679 16.42 -13.36 -27.21
CA VAL A 679 17.11 -12.10 -26.98
C VAL A 679 17.98 -11.80 -28.21
N ALA A 680 17.85 -10.60 -28.74
CA ALA A 680 18.62 -10.14 -29.91
C ALA A 680 19.11 -8.70 -29.67
N GLY A 681 20.22 -8.32 -30.28
CA GLY A 681 20.77 -6.97 -30.14
C GLY A 681 22.27 -6.93 -30.42
N PHE A 682 23.00 -6.14 -29.63
CA PHE A 682 24.44 -5.92 -29.82
C PHE A 682 25.25 -6.25 -28.57
N ASP A 683 26.36 -6.98 -28.74
CA ASP A 683 27.38 -7.23 -27.72
C ASP A 683 28.73 -6.69 -28.26
N LYS A 684 29.17 -5.54 -27.71
CA LYS A 684 30.35 -4.79 -28.19
C LYS A 684 30.27 -4.50 -29.68
N ASP A 685 29.20 -3.82 -30.08
CA ASP A 685 28.84 -3.41 -31.44
C ASP A 685 28.61 -4.54 -32.46
N LYS A 686 28.71 -5.82 -32.03
CA LYS A 686 28.44 -6.97 -32.90
C LYS A 686 27.00 -7.43 -32.77
N PRO A 687 26.27 -7.65 -33.87
CA PRO A 687 24.96 -8.29 -33.83
C PRO A 687 25.09 -9.70 -33.22
N ARG A 688 24.16 -10.07 -32.33
CA ARG A 688 24.10 -11.37 -31.68
C ARG A 688 22.66 -11.74 -31.33
N ALA A 689 22.33 -13.03 -31.38
CA ALA A 689 21.01 -13.53 -30.99
C ALA A 689 21.15 -14.83 -30.17
N VAL A 690 20.34 -14.98 -29.12
CA VAL A 690 20.20 -16.25 -28.39
C VAL A 690 18.74 -16.56 -28.11
N VAL A 691 18.41 -17.84 -27.96
CA VAL A 691 17.25 -18.25 -27.18
C VAL A 691 17.73 -18.72 -25.81
N VAL A 692 17.16 -18.14 -24.75
CA VAL A 692 17.25 -18.70 -23.40
C VAL A 692 16.06 -19.62 -23.19
N GLU A 693 16.32 -20.92 -23.09
CA GLU A 693 15.32 -21.97 -22.90
C GLU A 693 15.15 -22.20 -21.39
N LEU A 694 14.06 -21.65 -20.82
CA LEU A 694 13.78 -21.66 -19.38
C LEU A 694 13.06 -22.96 -19.00
N GLY A 695 13.85 -23.93 -18.53
CA GLY A 695 13.39 -25.19 -17.93
C GLY A 695 14.04 -25.43 -16.57
N ALA A 696 14.04 -26.69 -16.12
CA ALA A 696 14.61 -27.10 -14.82
C ALA A 696 16.10 -26.69 -14.62
N LYS A 697 16.82 -26.39 -15.70
CA LYS A 697 18.01 -25.54 -15.74
C LYS A 697 17.92 -24.67 -17.00
N PRO A 698 18.04 -23.33 -16.91
CA PRO A 698 18.10 -22.49 -18.09
C PRO A 698 19.27 -22.86 -19.02
N VAL A 699 19.00 -22.99 -20.32
CA VAL A 699 19.98 -23.25 -21.38
C VAL A 699 20.04 -22.05 -22.31
N VAL A 700 21.22 -21.71 -22.83
CA VAL A 700 21.38 -20.67 -23.86
C VAL A 700 21.79 -21.34 -25.17
N ARG A 701 21.07 -21.01 -26.25
CA ARG A 701 21.35 -21.46 -27.61
C ARG A 701 21.59 -20.23 -28.51
N GLU A 702 22.82 -20.10 -28.99
CA GLU A 702 23.24 -19.09 -29.97
C GLU A 702 22.71 -19.45 -31.39
N GLU A 703 22.92 -18.57 -32.38
CA GLU A 703 22.58 -18.86 -33.78
C GLU A 703 23.45 -19.95 -34.44
N GLU A 704 22.91 -20.60 -35.47
CA GLU A 704 23.67 -21.48 -36.37
C GLU A 704 23.54 -21.02 -37.83
N PHE A 705 24.67 -20.86 -38.53
CA PHE A 705 24.73 -20.46 -39.96
C PHE A 705 23.91 -19.20 -40.31
N GLY A 706 23.80 -18.25 -39.37
CA GLY A 706 23.05 -17.01 -39.50
C GLY A 706 21.53 -17.15 -39.31
N ILE A 707 21.05 -18.25 -38.72
CA ILE A 707 19.65 -18.48 -38.35
C ILE A 707 19.57 -18.88 -36.87
N LEU A 708 18.62 -18.31 -36.14
CA LEU A 708 18.22 -18.73 -34.80
C LEU A 708 16.71 -18.93 -34.77
N LEU A 709 16.23 -20.15 -34.54
CA LEU A 709 14.80 -20.43 -34.33
C LEU A 709 14.43 -20.30 -32.84
N GLY A 710 13.24 -19.80 -32.53
CA GLY A 710 12.67 -19.82 -31.19
C GLY A 710 12.61 -21.23 -30.61
N VAL A 711 12.17 -22.21 -31.40
CA VAL A 711 12.15 -23.64 -31.08
C VAL A 711 12.79 -24.42 -32.22
N THR A 712 13.60 -25.43 -31.93
CA THR A 712 14.16 -26.30 -32.98
C THR A 712 13.13 -27.38 -33.40
N PRO A 713 13.08 -27.80 -34.68
CA PRO A 713 12.12 -28.80 -35.17
C PRO A 713 12.22 -30.19 -34.51
N ASP A 714 13.28 -30.46 -33.76
CA ASP A 714 13.57 -31.69 -33.02
C ASP A 714 13.40 -31.55 -31.50
N ASN A 715 13.04 -30.37 -30.98
CA ASN A 715 12.89 -30.13 -29.55
C ASN A 715 11.77 -31.00 -28.94
N ALA A 716 12.14 -32.06 -28.22
CA ALA A 716 11.21 -33.03 -27.66
C ALA A 716 10.27 -32.50 -26.56
N ALA A 717 10.54 -31.33 -25.98
CA ALA A 717 9.62 -30.67 -25.06
C ALA A 717 8.49 -29.94 -25.81
N ALA A 718 8.72 -29.48 -27.04
CA ALA A 718 7.74 -28.77 -27.84
C ALA A 718 6.65 -29.69 -28.44
N PRO A 719 5.38 -29.23 -28.50
CA PRO A 719 4.30 -29.92 -29.20
C PRO A 719 4.61 -30.22 -30.68
N GLU A 720 3.97 -31.24 -31.24
CA GLU A 720 4.11 -31.62 -32.66
C GLU A 720 3.68 -30.49 -33.61
N THR A 721 2.65 -29.72 -33.23
CA THR A 721 2.20 -28.52 -33.95
C THR A 721 3.29 -27.45 -34.00
N THR A 722 3.93 -27.16 -32.86
CA THR A 722 5.06 -26.24 -32.75
C THR A 722 6.27 -26.73 -33.57
N ARG A 723 6.63 -28.01 -33.46
CA ARG A 723 7.74 -28.58 -34.27
C ARG A 723 7.45 -28.55 -35.77
N THR A 724 6.21 -28.81 -36.19
CA THR A 724 5.76 -28.71 -37.59
C THR A 724 5.88 -27.28 -38.10
N ARG A 725 5.34 -26.30 -37.35
CA ARG A 725 5.45 -24.86 -37.62
C ARG A 725 6.91 -24.44 -37.82
N TYR A 726 7.78 -24.82 -36.88
CA TYR A 726 9.20 -24.48 -36.93
C TYR A 726 9.99 -25.23 -38.02
N ALA A 727 9.55 -26.42 -38.43
CA ALA A 727 10.10 -27.10 -39.61
C ALA A 727 9.77 -26.33 -40.91
N THR A 728 8.52 -25.88 -41.07
CA THR A 728 8.11 -25.04 -42.21
C THR A 728 8.88 -23.71 -42.23
N LEU A 729 9.02 -23.06 -41.07
CA LEU A 729 9.84 -21.85 -40.94
C LEU A 729 11.29 -22.10 -41.36
N LYS A 730 11.94 -23.16 -40.85
CA LYS A 730 13.34 -23.45 -41.21
C LYS A 730 13.49 -23.68 -42.71
N GLN A 731 12.60 -24.46 -43.33
CA GLN A 731 12.62 -24.72 -44.77
C GLN A 731 12.53 -23.41 -45.58
N HIS A 732 11.77 -22.42 -45.12
CA HIS A 732 11.70 -21.11 -45.75
C HIS A 732 13.01 -20.31 -45.55
N LEU A 733 13.51 -20.21 -44.32
CA LEU A 733 14.75 -19.47 -44.01
C LEU A 733 16.01 -20.10 -44.65
N ASP A 734 15.98 -21.38 -45.01
CA ASP A 734 17.06 -22.01 -45.77
C ASP A 734 17.16 -21.52 -47.24
N SER A 735 16.11 -20.87 -47.78
CA SER A 735 15.99 -20.53 -49.22
C SER A 735 16.86 -19.36 -49.72
N GLN A 736 17.33 -18.48 -48.82
CA GLN A 736 18.16 -17.30 -49.13
C GLN A 736 17.55 -16.32 -50.15
N PRO A 737 16.45 -15.62 -49.81
CA PRO A 737 15.86 -14.57 -50.65
C PRO A 737 16.80 -13.36 -50.84
N GLU A 738 16.57 -12.60 -51.92
CA GLU A 738 17.31 -11.36 -52.21
C GLU A 738 16.92 -10.21 -51.27
N GLU A 739 15.61 -10.04 -50.98
CA GLU A 739 15.07 -8.99 -50.10
C GLU A 739 14.42 -9.55 -48.83
N TRP A 740 15.27 -10.00 -47.91
CA TRP A 740 14.87 -10.62 -46.64
C TRP A 740 13.76 -9.90 -45.87
N ARG A 741 13.78 -8.57 -45.74
CA ARG A 741 12.74 -7.85 -44.96
C ARG A 741 11.34 -8.12 -45.49
N GLU A 742 11.16 -8.09 -46.81
CA GLU A 742 9.83 -8.19 -47.44
C GLU A 742 9.38 -9.66 -47.56
N ASP A 743 10.33 -10.57 -47.77
CA ASP A 743 10.12 -12.02 -47.65
C ASP A 743 9.63 -12.41 -46.24
N LEU A 744 10.31 -11.94 -45.18
CA LEU A 744 9.91 -12.23 -43.81
C LEU A 744 8.53 -11.62 -43.47
N GLN A 745 8.20 -10.45 -44.01
CA GLN A 745 6.86 -9.87 -43.87
C GLN A 745 5.78 -10.74 -44.53
N GLN A 746 6.03 -11.23 -45.75
CA GLN A 746 5.11 -12.13 -46.45
C GLN A 746 4.97 -13.49 -45.72
N LEU A 747 6.07 -14.07 -45.26
CA LEU A 747 6.10 -15.32 -44.50
C LEU A 747 5.25 -15.26 -43.23
N LEU A 748 5.43 -14.21 -42.43
CA LEU A 748 4.70 -14.01 -41.17
C LEU A 748 3.20 -13.77 -41.39
N THR A 749 2.79 -13.24 -42.54
CA THR A 749 1.41 -12.87 -42.88
C THR A 749 0.72 -13.78 -43.90
N GLY A 750 1.32 -14.94 -44.23
CA GLY A 750 0.76 -15.89 -45.18
C GLY A 750 0.64 -15.36 -46.61
N GLY A 751 1.44 -14.36 -47.00
CA GLY A 751 1.43 -13.77 -48.35
C GLY A 751 0.14 -13.04 -48.74
N GLY A 752 -0.63 -12.55 -47.76
CA GLY A 752 -1.93 -11.90 -47.99
C GLY A 752 -3.10 -12.88 -48.21
N LEU A 753 -2.90 -14.18 -47.93
CA LEU A 753 -3.98 -15.15 -47.85
C LEU A 753 -4.73 -15.04 -46.51
N PRO A 754 -5.99 -15.50 -46.42
CA PRO A 754 -6.69 -15.65 -45.15
C PRO A 754 -5.94 -16.57 -44.18
N ALA A 755 -6.06 -16.27 -42.89
CA ALA A 755 -5.53 -17.06 -41.80
C ALA A 755 -5.93 -18.55 -41.90
N SER A 756 -4.93 -19.44 -41.81
CA SER A 756 -5.17 -20.89 -41.83
C SER A 756 -5.79 -21.37 -40.51
N GLU A 757 -6.58 -22.44 -40.59
CA GLU A 757 -7.06 -23.14 -39.39
C GLU A 757 -5.95 -23.99 -38.76
N GLY A 758 -5.62 -23.68 -37.50
CA GLY A 758 -4.71 -24.49 -36.68
C GLY A 758 -3.30 -23.93 -36.52
N ILE A 759 -2.79 -24.10 -35.31
CA ILE A 759 -1.51 -23.57 -34.80
C ILE A 759 -0.25 -24.22 -35.41
N GLN A 760 -0.40 -25.22 -36.29
CA GLN A 760 0.71 -25.74 -37.09
C GLN A 760 1.16 -24.77 -38.21
N HIS A 761 0.34 -23.76 -38.54
CA HIS A 761 0.68 -22.72 -39.53
C HIS A 761 1.26 -21.48 -38.86
N ILE A 762 2.16 -20.77 -39.56
CA ILE A 762 2.80 -19.54 -39.06
C ILE A 762 1.75 -18.42 -38.95
N TRP A 763 1.08 -18.08 -40.06
CA TRP A 763 -0.11 -17.21 -40.07
C TRP A 763 -1.37 -18.06 -39.89
N ASN A 764 -2.14 -17.81 -38.81
CA ASN A 764 -3.29 -18.63 -38.43
C ASN A 764 -4.34 -17.81 -37.67
N SER A 765 -5.53 -18.39 -37.42
CA SER A 765 -6.68 -17.65 -36.84
C SER A 765 -6.47 -17.16 -35.41
N GLN A 766 -5.44 -17.64 -34.70
CA GLN A 766 -5.04 -17.13 -33.39
C GLN A 766 -3.98 -16.03 -33.46
N THR A 767 -3.36 -15.74 -34.61
CA THR A 767 -2.39 -14.65 -34.72
C THR A 767 -3.05 -13.30 -34.38
N ARG A 768 -2.38 -12.51 -33.53
CA ARG A 768 -2.81 -11.15 -33.13
C ARG A 768 -1.85 -10.08 -33.63
N HIS A 769 -0.55 -10.36 -33.72
CA HIS A 769 0.36 -9.50 -34.47
C HIS A 769 1.50 -10.26 -35.13
N SER A 770 1.88 -9.76 -36.30
CA SER A 770 3.09 -10.13 -37.04
C SER A 770 4.08 -8.98 -36.96
N ALA A 771 5.34 -9.25 -36.59
CA ALA A 771 6.37 -8.26 -36.34
C ALA A 771 7.69 -8.61 -37.03
N VAL A 772 8.29 -7.64 -37.73
CA VAL A 772 9.69 -7.68 -38.17
C VAL A 772 10.43 -6.55 -37.48
N ILE A 773 11.41 -6.90 -36.66
CA ILE A 773 12.10 -5.98 -35.74
C ILE A 773 13.54 -5.81 -36.22
N LEU A 774 13.97 -4.57 -36.38
CA LEU A 774 15.30 -4.20 -36.84
C LEU A 774 16.09 -3.52 -35.70
N PRO A 775 16.94 -4.26 -34.95
CA PRO A 775 17.80 -3.71 -33.90
C PRO A 775 18.67 -2.54 -34.35
N ALA A 776 19.23 -2.61 -35.57
CA ALA A 776 20.14 -1.59 -36.08
C ALA A 776 19.44 -0.23 -36.30
N THR A 777 18.24 -0.25 -36.87
CA THR A 777 17.43 0.95 -37.17
C THR A 777 16.38 1.26 -36.09
N ARG A 778 16.37 0.54 -34.97
CA ARG A 778 15.43 0.69 -33.83
C ARG A 778 13.96 0.80 -34.28
N THR A 779 13.61 0.04 -35.32
CA THR A 779 12.30 0.07 -35.97
C THR A 779 11.59 -1.27 -35.86
N LEU A 780 10.39 -1.25 -35.30
CA LEU A 780 9.42 -2.35 -35.26
C LEU A 780 8.44 -2.17 -36.43
N TYR A 781 8.51 -3.02 -37.45
CA TYR A 781 7.44 -3.15 -38.43
C TYR A 781 6.41 -4.12 -37.87
N ILE A 782 5.14 -3.70 -37.76
CA ILE A 782 4.08 -4.54 -37.17
C ILE A 782 2.77 -4.48 -37.96
N ALA A 783 2.13 -5.63 -38.09
CA ALA A 783 0.84 -5.85 -38.76
C ALA A 783 -0.11 -6.65 -37.86
N PHE A 784 -1.41 -6.45 -38.02
CA PHE A 784 -2.48 -7.07 -37.23
C PHE A 784 -3.48 -7.76 -38.17
N PRO A 785 -4.25 -8.77 -37.71
CA PRO A 785 -5.33 -9.32 -38.51
C PRO A 785 -6.45 -8.28 -38.70
N SER A 786 -7.04 -8.25 -39.90
CA SER A 786 -8.35 -7.64 -40.11
C SER A 786 -9.47 -8.57 -39.64
N ASP A 787 -10.69 -8.05 -39.49
CA ASP A 787 -11.92 -8.83 -39.22
C ASP A 787 -12.13 -10.01 -40.19
N SER A 788 -11.53 -9.96 -41.38
CA SER A 788 -11.59 -11.00 -42.41
C SER A 788 -10.57 -12.13 -42.25
N GLY A 789 -9.68 -12.06 -41.26
CA GLY A 789 -8.57 -13.00 -41.07
C GLY A 789 -7.40 -12.83 -42.04
N VAL A 790 -7.45 -11.83 -42.94
CA VAL A 790 -6.29 -11.42 -43.75
C VAL A 790 -5.47 -10.40 -42.96
N ALA A 791 -4.14 -10.49 -43.04
CA ALA A 791 -3.25 -9.52 -42.39
C ALA A 791 -3.38 -8.12 -43.00
N GLY A 792 -3.41 -7.10 -42.14
CA GLY A 792 -3.23 -5.70 -42.54
C GLY A 792 -1.78 -5.40 -42.93
N ARG A 793 -1.55 -4.18 -43.44
CA ARG A 793 -0.23 -3.71 -43.86
C ARG A 793 0.68 -3.42 -42.67
N PHE A 794 1.96 -3.78 -42.81
CA PHE A 794 3.00 -3.48 -41.83
C PHE A 794 3.16 -1.97 -41.63
N THR A 795 2.91 -1.51 -40.41
CA THR A 795 3.17 -0.14 -39.94
C THR A 795 4.54 -0.09 -39.29
N ALA A 796 5.38 0.87 -39.68
CA ALA A 796 6.70 1.07 -39.07
C ALA A 796 6.58 1.94 -37.79
N VAL A 797 7.14 1.46 -36.68
CA VAL A 797 7.14 2.13 -35.37
C VAL A 797 8.58 2.18 -34.84
N THR A 798 9.15 3.37 -34.81
CA THR A 798 10.47 3.63 -34.20
C THR A 798 10.38 3.70 -32.68
N VAL A 799 11.44 3.32 -31.96
CA VAL A 799 11.49 3.49 -30.49
C VAL A 799 11.47 4.98 -30.09
N ALA A 800 12.23 5.83 -30.79
CA ALA A 800 12.39 7.24 -30.44
C ALA A 800 11.15 8.12 -30.65
N GLY A 801 10.36 7.81 -31.68
CA GLY A 801 9.32 8.70 -32.22
C GLY A 801 9.45 8.89 -33.74
N GLU A 802 8.41 9.43 -34.36
CA GLU A 802 8.57 10.16 -35.62
C GLU A 802 9.30 11.47 -35.27
N GLU A 803 10.45 11.75 -35.88
CA GLU A 803 11.02 13.11 -35.86
C GLU A 803 10.12 14.01 -36.70
N SER A 804 9.81 15.21 -36.18
CA SER A 804 8.79 16.13 -36.71
C SER A 804 9.30 17.09 -37.77
#